data_AF-A0A353C432-F1
#
_entry.id   AF-A0A353C432-F1
#
_cell.length_a   1.000
_cell.length_b   1.000
_cell.length_c   1.000
_cell.angle_alpha   90.00
_cell.angle_beta   90.00
_cell.angle_gamma   90.00
#
_symmetry.space_group_name_H-M   'P 1'
#
loop_
_entity.id
_entity.type
_entity.pdbx_description
1 polymer ?
#
loop_
_entity_poly.entity_id
_entity_poly.type
_entity_poly.pdbx_seq_one_letter_code
_entity_poly.pdbx_strand_id
1 'polypeptide(L)'
;MPGQVAAGLKAKAAPEHNRLPRDFQGKVLVFRKRRFIRELSKNMFLIILAFLLSRFMLPGGIVPAGISFGLVNVNRRMGFWKKFLIAIAIFLGIGSVKGFVYAGWIAGSIVLLDLLNQLWKRRKNISIKWLWSFLIWSFLRFALLGLVGATRNLLIITLLELTFVYFLGLLFQIAIKFLDNPLKEFSKNTSPVLAVMIVFALGGAKDMVFQSLNLTEILAAFLLTTVSFVGGGGAGAAMGILIGLVLGIKTENVITQVATYSIAGCLGGFLRQFRRWGTMFGAAFGLYFVLQQLHIAPFTIHNISWGIGMLSFALIPRNYISQISNYFPEPQRTVTEEQQQLREYLTNQMNNLSDIFGEMAKSFNDGKQEAATLQKTDLYTLLDQVCTKNCQHCTGYESCWGENFYSTYREIFDLIAVAELYGKVNLKNLKGRLAKNCFQQFKLLATINQLFEKCLDNNLWQQKIDENKAFLANQLQGVSGIISSLATQINSDVNFKTEIAEKIYQGFQRIGIPVKEAAVITYNQQGLEICIRQHNCGQSYECQYLAAAMISRLLDREYMVWERKCRQLMPENEDCQFSLIPTRNYEIKTSICKLPKNGNEFSGDNQGLHELKEGQFVAILSDGMGHGTKASVESETTVAILEKLLESGIDSDFAVKMVNSVLLLRSSEESFATVDLAVIDLYTAQAEFIKIGAAATYIKRG
;
A
#
# COMPACT_ATOMS: atom_id res chain seq x y z
N MET A 1 34.17 -65.21 -5.66
CA MET A 1 33.39 -64.89 -4.45
C MET A 1 34.11 -65.51 -3.25
N PRO A 2 34.19 -64.88 -2.07
CA PRO A 2 33.52 -63.66 -1.63
C PRO A 2 34.50 -62.49 -1.37
N GLY A 3 34.00 -61.27 -1.54
CA GLY A 3 34.72 -60.03 -1.27
C GLY A 3 34.04 -59.24 -0.16
N GLN A 4 34.84 -58.73 0.76
CA GLN A 4 34.56 -57.56 1.59
C GLN A 4 35.87 -56.80 1.76
N VAL A 5 36.01 -55.72 1.00
CA VAL A 5 37.10 -54.75 1.10
C VAL A 5 36.57 -53.58 1.93
N ALA A 6 37.07 -53.42 3.14
CA ALA A 6 36.95 -52.19 3.91
C ALA A 6 38.01 -51.21 3.39
N ALA A 7 37.60 -50.26 2.56
CA ALA A 7 38.43 -49.15 2.07
C ALA A 7 37.94 -47.82 2.65
N GLY A 8 38.89 -47.00 3.10
CA GLY A 8 38.66 -45.75 3.80
C GLY A 8 37.82 -44.72 3.06
N LEU A 9 36.92 -44.08 3.81
CA LEU A 9 36.20 -42.89 3.39
C LEU A 9 37.09 -41.66 3.57
N LYS A 10 37.75 -41.27 2.46
CA LYS A 10 38.24 -39.90 2.26
C LYS A 10 37.05 -38.95 2.16
N ALA A 11 37.02 -37.94 3.02
CA ALA A 11 36.15 -36.78 2.89
C ALA A 11 36.44 -36.05 1.56
N LYS A 12 35.43 -35.92 0.70
CA LYS A 12 35.45 -35.07 -0.49
C LYS A 12 34.45 -33.92 -0.30
N ALA A 13 35.03 -32.71 -0.25
CA ALA A 13 34.57 -31.41 -0.72
C ALA A 13 33.06 -31.04 -0.64
N ALA A 14 32.75 -30.12 0.27
CA ALA A 14 31.61 -29.21 0.14
C ALA A 14 31.97 -28.02 -0.80
N PRO A 15 31.03 -27.48 -1.59
CA PRO A 15 31.34 -26.43 -2.56
C PRO A 15 31.61 -25.07 -1.89
N GLU A 16 32.71 -24.43 -2.31
CA GLU A 16 33.09 -23.06 -1.97
C GLU A 16 32.15 -22.04 -2.63
N HIS A 17 31.11 -21.57 -1.91
CA HIS A 17 30.49 -20.27 -2.18
C HIS A 17 30.02 -19.63 -0.88
N ASN A 18 30.97 -19.13 -0.08
CA ASN A 18 30.67 -18.23 1.04
C ASN A 18 31.90 -17.42 1.46
N ARG A 19 32.44 -16.61 0.54
CA ARG A 19 33.38 -15.53 0.90
C ARG A 19 32.68 -14.20 0.73
N LEU A 20 32.27 -13.61 1.86
CA LEU A 20 31.81 -12.22 1.95
C LEU A 20 32.87 -11.28 1.34
N PRO A 21 32.49 -10.29 0.50
CA PRO A 21 33.44 -9.35 -0.09
C PRO A 21 34.16 -8.51 0.98
N ARG A 22 35.45 -8.20 0.76
CA ARG A 22 36.32 -7.44 1.69
C ARG A 22 35.78 -6.03 2.04
N ASP A 23 34.90 -5.45 1.23
CA ASP A 23 34.23 -4.16 1.51
C ASP A 23 33.26 -4.19 2.71
N PHE A 24 32.91 -5.37 3.21
CA PHE A 24 31.98 -5.51 4.33
C PHE A 24 32.64 -5.24 5.71
N GLN A 25 33.93 -5.50 5.87
CA GLN A 25 34.63 -5.31 7.15
C GLN A 25 34.83 -3.82 7.49
N GLY A 26 35.02 -2.95 6.50
CA GLY A 26 35.11 -1.50 6.69
C GLY A 26 33.80 -0.88 7.18
N LYS A 27 32.65 -1.36 6.68
CA LYS A 27 31.31 -0.89 7.09
C LYS A 27 30.96 -1.26 8.53
N VAL A 28 31.42 -2.43 9.03
CA VAL A 28 31.22 -2.87 10.43
C VAL A 28 31.97 -2.00 11.43
N LEU A 29 33.18 -1.53 11.09
CA LEU A 29 33.99 -0.65 11.95
C LEU A 29 33.41 0.76 12.06
N VAL A 30 32.90 1.31 10.94
CA VAL A 30 32.14 2.59 10.92
C VAL A 30 30.85 2.47 11.74
N PHE A 31 30.18 1.32 11.71
CA PHE A 31 28.98 1.03 12.51
C PHE A 31 29.26 1.06 14.03
N ARG A 32 30.39 0.49 14.47
CA ARG A 32 30.78 0.46 15.89
C ARG A 32 31.11 1.85 16.42
N LYS A 33 31.77 2.69 15.61
CA LYS A 33 32.08 4.10 15.93
C LYS A 33 30.80 4.95 16.02
N ARG A 34 29.85 4.78 15.08
CA ARG A 34 28.54 5.47 15.12
C ARG A 34 27.67 5.05 16.31
N ARG A 35 27.68 3.76 16.69
CA ARG A 35 26.97 3.25 17.88
C ARG A 35 27.55 3.82 19.18
N PHE A 36 28.86 3.93 19.28
CA PHE A 36 29.54 4.51 20.44
C PHE A 36 29.22 6.01 20.60
N ILE A 37 29.28 6.78 19.52
CA ILE A 37 28.94 8.22 19.52
C ILE A 37 27.46 8.43 19.91
N ARG A 38 26.55 7.55 19.44
CA ARG A 38 25.11 7.63 19.76
C ARG A 38 24.80 7.27 21.22
N GLU A 39 25.52 6.33 21.81
CA GLU A 39 25.39 6.02 23.25
C GLU A 39 25.95 7.14 24.13
N LEU A 40 27.06 7.76 23.71
CA LEU A 40 27.67 8.89 24.42
C LEU A 40 26.73 10.11 24.42
N SER A 41 26.14 10.45 23.27
CA SER A 41 25.21 11.58 23.16
C SER A 41 23.92 11.38 23.97
N LYS A 42 23.38 10.16 24.01
CA LYS A 42 22.22 9.82 24.85
C LYS A 42 22.51 9.99 26.35
N ASN A 43 23.68 9.55 26.81
CA ASN A 43 24.05 9.67 28.23
C ASN A 43 24.28 11.14 28.61
N MET A 44 24.93 11.91 27.75
CA MET A 44 25.09 13.37 27.93
C MET A 44 23.76 14.09 28.02
N PHE A 45 22.80 13.76 27.15
CA PHE A 45 21.46 14.34 27.18
C PHE A 45 20.73 14.08 28.51
N LEU A 46 20.77 12.85 29.02
CA LEU A 46 20.13 12.50 30.30
C LEU A 46 20.76 13.23 31.49
N ILE A 47 22.08 13.46 31.46
CA ILE A 47 22.80 14.19 32.52
C ILE A 47 22.42 15.67 32.51
N ILE A 48 22.40 16.30 31.32
CA ILE A 48 21.96 17.71 31.17
C ILE A 48 20.52 17.88 31.63
N LEU A 49 19.64 16.93 31.26
CA LEU A 49 18.25 16.92 31.66
C LEU A 49 18.10 16.80 33.19
N ALA A 50 18.89 15.93 33.83
CA ALA A 50 18.90 15.78 35.29
C ALA A 50 19.30 17.08 36.00
N PHE A 51 20.35 17.74 35.52
CA PHE A 51 20.82 19.02 36.05
C PHE A 51 19.73 20.10 35.95
N LEU A 52 19.18 20.29 34.75
CA LEU A 52 18.16 21.31 34.50
C LEU A 52 16.87 21.06 35.29
N LEU A 53 16.33 19.83 35.29
CA LEU A 53 15.12 19.49 36.05
C LEU A 53 15.33 19.70 37.56
N SER A 54 16.53 19.46 38.07
CA SER A 54 16.85 19.65 39.49
C SER A 54 17.05 21.11 39.91
N ARG A 55 17.21 22.02 38.95
CA ARG A 55 17.29 23.48 39.19
C ARG A 55 15.89 24.13 39.22
N PHE A 56 14.86 23.45 38.74
CA PHE A 56 13.49 23.97 38.73
C PHE A 56 12.90 24.01 40.15
N MET A 57 12.63 25.23 40.64
CA MET A 57 12.13 25.49 41.99
C MET A 57 10.75 26.17 41.92
N LEU A 58 9.78 25.62 42.64
CA LEU A 58 8.47 26.24 42.86
C LEU A 58 8.50 27.22 44.05
N PRO A 59 7.53 28.15 44.14
CA PRO A 59 7.35 29.00 45.32
C PRO A 59 7.35 28.17 46.62
N GLY A 60 7.96 28.68 47.68
CA GLY A 60 8.17 27.93 48.93
C GLY A 60 9.40 27.01 48.93
N GLY A 61 10.25 27.08 47.91
CA GLY A 61 11.55 26.38 47.89
C GLY A 61 11.44 24.88 47.56
N ILE A 62 10.39 24.46 46.87
CA ILE A 62 10.11 23.06 46.54
C ILE A 62 10.79 22.68 45.23
N VAL A 63 11.43 21.51 45.14
CA VAL A 63 12.21 21.09 43.96
C VAL A 63 11.73 19.72 43.44
N PRO A 64 10.49 19.63 42.91
CA PRO A 64 9.85 18.34 42.69
C PRO A 64 10.36 17.61 41.43
N ALA A 65 10.78 18.35 40.39
CA ALA A 65 11.17 17.78 39.11
C ALA A 65 12.47 16.97 39.18
N GLY A 66 13.51 17.50 39.84
CA GLY A 66 14.77 16.77 40.04
C GLY A 66 14.62 15.49 40.86
N ILE A 67 13.83 15.55 41.95
CA ILE A 67 13.52 14.39 42.81
C ILE A 67 12.78 13.32 42.00
N SER A 68 11.74 13.71 41.27
CA SER A 68 10.95 12.81 40.42
C SER A 68 11.82 12.11 39.40
N PHE A 69 12.67 12.87 38.70
CA PHE A 69 13.58 12.32 37.69
C PHE A 69 14.59 11.35 38.31
N GLY A 70 15.16 11.66 39.47
CA GLY A 70 16.05 10.77 40.20
C GLY A 70 15.39 9.45 40.57
N LEU A 71 14.21 9.50 41.18
CA LEU A 71 13.46 8.32 41.64
C LEU A 71 13.03 7.39 40.48
N VAL A 72 12.64 7.94 39.32
CA VAL A 72 12.31 7.11 38.14
C VAL A 72 13.56 6.36 37.64
N ASN A 73 14.72 7.02 37.67
CA ASN A 73 15.98 6.45 37.20
C ASN A 73 16.58 5.36 38.11
N VAL A 74 16.24 5.35 39.40
CA VAL A 74 16.64 4.28 40.36
C VAL A 74 16.18 2.90 39.88
N ASN A 75 14.98 2.82 39.30
CA ASN A 75 14.39 1.54 38.89
C ASN A 75 14.92 1.01 37.55
N ARG A 76 15.58 1.84 36.74
CA ARG A 76 16.12 1.47 35.44
C ARG A 76 17.35 0.58 35.56
N ARG A 77 17.50 -0.34 34.59
CA ARG A 77 18.71 -1.17 34.43
C ARG A 77 19.79 -0.35 33.74
N MET A 78 20.48 0.50 34.52
CA MET A 78 21.62 1.30 34.06
C MET A 78 22.88 0.91 34.82
N GLY A 79 24.05 1.05 34.18
CA GLY A 79 25.34 0.84 34.85
C GLY A 79 25.56 1.84 35.99
N PHE A 80 26.27 1.42 37.03
CA PHE A 80 26.53 2.19 38.25
C PHE A 80 27.02 3.63 37.96
N TRP A 81 28.02 3.77 37.09
CA TRP A 81 28.58 5.07 36.70
C TRP A 81 27.54 6.04 36.11
N LYS A 82 26.56 5.55 35.33
CA LYS A 82 25.52 6.42 34.76
C LYS A 82 24.60 6.98 35.85
N LYS A 83 24.20 6.13 36.81
CA LYS A 83 23.36 6.55 37.94
C LYS A 83 24.09 7.53 38.85
N PHE A 84 25.38 7.28 39.08
CA PHE A 84 26.23 8.18 39.85
C PHE A 84 26.34 9.57 39.20
N LEU A 85 26.56 9.64 37.88
CA LEU A 85 26.59 10.92 37.15
C LEU A 85 25.25 11.66 37.19
N ILE A 86 24.12 10.95 37.12
CA ILE A 86 22.79 11.56 37.27
C ILE A 86 22.60 12.13 38.69
N ALA A 87 23.04 11.41 39.74
CA ALA A 87 22.98 11.90 41.11
C ALA A 87 23.86 13.15 41.33
N ILE A 88 25.06 13.18 40.72
CA ILE A 88 25.93 14.37 40.73
C ILE A 88 25.26 15.55 40.02
N ALA A 89 24.63 15.31 38.86
CA ALA A 89 23.92 16.35 38.13
C ALA A 89 22.77 16.94 38.97
N ILE A 90 22.02 16.09 39.68
CA ILE A 90 20.97 16.53 40.61
C ILE A 90 21.57 17.32 41.79
N PHE A 91 22.68 16.87 42.35
CA PHE A 91 23.40 17.58 43.43
C PHE A 91 23.83 18.98 43.00
N LEU A 92 24.49 19.09 41.84
CA LEU A 92 24.96 20.37 41.31
C LEU A 92 23.79 21.31 40.97
N GLY A 93 22.71 20.79 40.39
CA GLY A 93 21.55 21.62 40.03
C GLY A 93 20.81 22.15 41.25
N ILE A 94 20.51 21.31 42.25
CA ILE A 94 19.87 21.78 43.50
C ILE A 94 20.81 22.72 44.26
N GLY A 95 22.11 22.40 44.32
CA GLY A 95 23.13 23.17 44.99
C GLY A 95 23.23 24.61 44.47
N SER A 96 23.04 24.79 43.17
CA SER A 96 23.08 26.12 42.52
C SER A 96 21.92 27.06 42.89
N VAL A 97 20.82 26.56 43.48
CA VAL A 97 19.63 27.39 43.79
C VAL A 97 19.32 27.43 45.29
N LYS A 98 19.37 26.29 45.99
CA LYS A 98 18.94 26.15 47.39
C LYS A 98 20.10 25.85 48.36
N GLY A 99 21.31 25.65 47.84
CA GLY A 99 22.53 25.39 48.62
C GLY A 99 22.92 23.91 48.72
N PHE A 100 24.22 23.67 48.94
CA PHE A 100 24.82 22.34 48.83
C PHE A 100 24.42 21.36 49.95
N VAL A 101 24.06 21.84 51.14
CA VAL A 101 23.63 20.97 52.26
C VAL A 101 22.30 20.29 51.92
N TYR A 102 21.33 21.05 51.42
CA TYR A 102 20.04 20.52 50.98
C TYR A 102 20.19 19.59 49.76
N ALA A 103 21.05 19.97 48.82
CA ALA A 103 21.38 19.15 47.67
C ALA A 103 22.02 17.80 48.05
N GLY A 104 22.93 17.81 49.03
CA GLY A 104 23.59 16.62 49.54
C GLY A 104 22.61 15.63 50.17
N TRP A 105 21.62 16.14 50.91
CA TRP A 105 20.54 15.32 51.46
C TRP A 105 19.70 14.64 50.37
N ILE A 106 19.27 15.38 49.35
CA ILE A 106 18.43 14.83 48.27
C ILE A 106 19.22 13.85 47.39
N ALA A 107 20.42 14.21 46.95
CA ALA A 107 21.24 13.33 46.14
C ALA A 107 21.64 12.08 46.94
N GLY A 108 22.04 12.24 48.20
CA GLY A 108 22.39 11.15 49.10
C GLY A 108 21.25 10.17 49.36
N SER A 109 20.02 10.67 49.56
CA SER A 109 18.83 9.82 49.70
C SER A 109 18.47 9.08 48.41
N ILE A 110 18.63 9.69 47.23
CA ILE A 110 18.46 8.99 45.94
C ILE A 110 19.52 7.89 45.76
N VAL A 111 20.78 8.14 46.12
CA VAL A 111 21.84 7.11 46.08
C VAL A 111 21.57 5.98 47.07
N LEU A 112 21.14 6.31 48.30
CA LEU A 112 20.77 5.33 49.32
C LEU A 112 19.61 4.44 48.81
N LEU A 113 18.59 5.04 48.22
CA LEU A 113 17.48 4.31 47.59
C LEU A 113 17.93 3.40 46.46
N ASP A 114 18.88 3.84 45.63
CA ASP A 114 19.45 3.00 44.58
C ASP A 114 20.23 1.80 45.14
N LEU A 115 21.04 2.01 46.17
CA LEU A 115 21.77 0.95 46.87
C LEU A 115 20.81 -0.07 47.48
N LEU A 116 19.77 0.39 48.17
CA LEU A 116 18.72 -0.48 48.74
C LEU A 116 18.00 -1.28 47.65
N ASN A 117 17.66 -0.66 46.52
CA ASN A 117 17.02 -1.34 45.39
C ASN A 117 17.94 -2.40 44.75
N GLN A 118 19.25 -2.12 44.64
CA GLN A 118 20.21 -3.09 44.13
C GLN A 118 20.38 -4.30 45.06
N LEU A 119 20.46 -4.07 46.39
CA LEU A 119 20.50 -5.13 47.39
C LEU A 119 19.23 -5.99 47.39
N TRP A 120 18.06 -5.36 47.23
CA TRP A 120 16.78 -6.05 47.16
C TRP A 120 16.64 -6.89 45.88
N LYS A 121 17.03 -6.34 44.72
CA LYS A 121 17.05 -7.07 43.44
C LYS A 121 17.96 -8.28 43.49
N ARG A 122 19.13 -8.17 44.14
CA ARG A 122 20.05 -9.31 44.35
C ARG A 122 19.44 -10.42 45.22
N ARG A 123 18.60 -10.08 46.19
CA ARG A 123 17.98 -11.07 47.10
C ARG A 123 16.68 -11.70 46.61
N LYS A 124 15.79 -10.95 45.96
CA LYS A 124 14.43 -11.43 45.60
C LYS A 124 14.13 -11.45 44.10
N ASN A 125 15.05 -11.02 43.24
CA ASN A 125 14.89 -10.93 41.78
C ASN A 125 13.62 -10.16 41.31
N ILE A 126 13.03 -9.35 42.18
CA ILE A 126 11.84 -8.54 41.90
C ILE A 126 12.28 -7.06 41.82
N SER A 127 11.89 -6.37 40.76
CA SER A 127 12.12 -4.93 40.64
C SER A 127 11.06 -4.13 41.42
N ILE A 128 11.52 -3.23 42.28
CA ILE A 128 10.68 -2.22 42.94
C ILE A 128 9.98 -1.37 41.86
N LYS A 129 8.64 -1.31 41.87
CA LYS A 129 7.84 -0.45 40.99
C LYS A 129 7.91 1.02 41.46
N TRP A 130 7.62 1.98 40.59
CA TRP A 130 7.58 3.44 40.89
C TRP A 130 6.91 3.75 42.23
N LEU A 131 5.75 3.15 42.50
CA LEU A 131 4.96 3.33 43.72
C LEU A 131 5.76 3.06 45.00
N TRP A 132 6.61 2.03 45.01
CA TRP A 132 7.43 1.69 46.18
C TRP A 132 8.61 2.65 46.36
N SER A 133 9.25 3.09 45.28
CA SER A 133 10.28 4.13 45.35
C SER A 133 9.73 5.44 45.91
N PHE A 134 8.50 5.79 45.53
CA PHE A 134 7.79 6.95 46.07
C PHE A 134 7.42 6.79 47.56
N LEU A 135 6.93 5.62 47.99
CA LEU A 135 6.60 5.38 49.40
C LEU A 135 7.82 5.49 50.30
N ILE A 136 8.97 4.94 49.89
CA ILE A 136 10.22 5.04 50.66
C ILE A 136 10.72 6.50 50.70
N TRP A 137 10.62 7.23 49.59
CA TRP A 137 10.92 8.67 49.56
C TRP A 137 10.04 9.47 50.52
N SER A 138 8.73 9.22 50.50
CA SER A 138 7.75 9.86 51.39
C SER A 138 8.10 9.61 52.86
N PHE A 139 8.40 8.36 53.22
CA PHE A 139 8.81 8.01 54.58
C PHE A 139 10.09 8.75 55.01
N LEU A 140 11.13 8.76 54.16
CA LEU A 140 12.37 9.49 54.44
C LEU A 140 12.13 10.99 54.64
N ARG A 141 11.21 11.56 53.85
CA ARG A 141 10.88 12.99 53.94
C ARG A 141 10.12 13.34 55.22
N PHE A 142 9.15 12.52 55.62
CA PHE A 142 8.42 12.70 56.88
C PHE A 142 9.31 12.46 58.11
N ALA A 143 10.22 11.48 58.06
CA ALA A 143 11.20 11.26 59.12
C ALA A 143 12.10 12.49 59.33
N LEU A 144 12.55 13.11 58.24
CA LEU A 144 13.34 14.34 58.30
C LEU A 144 12.54 15.52 58.87
N LEU A 145 11.26 15.64 58.52
CA LEU A 145 10.37 16.65 59.10
C LEU A 145 10.21 16.46 60.62
N GLY A 146 10.12 15.21 61.09
CA GLY A 146 10.10 14.89 62.51
C GLY A 146 11.38 15.29 63.25
N LEU A 147 12.54 15.14 62.61
CA LEU A 147 13.84 15.50 63.20
C LEU A 147 14.10 17.01 63.24
N VAL A 148 13.66 17.76 62.22
CA VAL A 148 13.84 19.22 62.13
C VAL A 148 12.83 20.00 62.98
N GLY A 149 11.74 19.34 63.41
CA GLY A 149 10.64 19.95 64.13
C GLY A 149 9.50 20.34 63.20
N ALA A 150 8.34 19.68 63.38
CA ALA A 150 7.19 19.87 62.51
C ALA A 150 6.45 21.17 62.81
N THR A 151 6.57 22.16 61.91
CA THR A 151 5.70 23.35 61.91
C THR A 151 4.58 23.18 60.89
N ARG A 152 3.45 23.88 61.10
CA ARG A 152 2.29 23.84 60.17
C ARG A 152 2.70 24.20 58.73
N ASN A 153 3.60 25.16 58.55
CA ASN A 153 4.07 25.58 57.23
C ASN A 153 4.94 24.51 56.56
N LEU A 154 5.87 23.89 57.31
CA LEU A 154 6.72 22.82 56.78
C LEU A 154 5.92 21.56 56.42
N LEU A 155 4.85 21.26 57.17
CA LEU A 155 3.91 20.18 56.84
C LEU A 155 3.22 20.43 55.49
N ILE A 156 2.69 21.64 55.28
CA ILE A 156 2.02 22.00 54.02
C ILE A 156 2.99 21.94 52.83
N ILE A 157 4.19 22.49 52.98
CA ILE A 157 5.25 22.46 51.95
C ILE A 157 5.64 21.02 51.61
N THR A 158 5.76 20.15 52.62
CA THR A 158 6.10 18.73 52.43
C THR A 158 4.99 17.97 51.70
N LEU A 159 3.73 18.21 52.05
CA LEU A 159 2.58 17.59 51.36
C LEU A 159 2.51 18.01 49.89
N LEU A 160 2.71 19.31 49.61
CA LEU A 160 2.76 19.83 48.24
C LEU A 160 3.95 19.25 47.45
N GLU A 161 5.13 19.14 48.07
CA GLU A 161 6.29 18.51 47.43
C GLU A 161 6.00 17.06 47.02
N LEU A 162 5.39 16.28 47.91
CA LEU A 162 5.07 14.88 47.64
C LEU A 162 4.02 14.71 46.54
N THR A 163 3.00 15.57 46.48
CA THR A 163 1.97 15.51 45.42
C THR A 163 2.58 15.83 44.05
N PHE A 164 3.42 16.86 43.95
CA PHE A 164 4.13 17.18 42.72
C PHE A 164 5.14 16.09 42.33
N VAL A 165 5.87 15.53 43.29
CA VAL A 165 6.84 14.45 43.03
C VAL A 165 6.14 13.19 42.50
N TYR A 166 4.97 12.85 43.04
CA TYR A 166 4.19 11.71 42.55
C TYR A 166 3.73 11.91 41.11
N PHE A 167 3.10 13.05 40.82
CA PHE A 167 2.53 13.36 39.51
C PHE A 167 3.61 13.48 38.42
N LEU A 168 4.67 14.23 38.67
CA LEU A 168 5.77 14.39 37.72
C LEU A 168 6.51 13.07 37.48
N GLY A 169 6.64 12.21 38.49
CA GLY A 169 7.25 10.91 38.31
C GLY A 169 6.47 9.95 37.42
N LEU A 170 5.12 9.98 37.46
CA LEU A 170 4.28 9.22 36.51
C LEU A 170 4.51 9.70 35.07
N LEU A 171 4.52 11.02 34.85
CA LEU A 171 4.78 11.61 33.54
C LEU A 171 6.20 11.27 33.03
N PHE A 172 7.22 11.46 33.87
CA PHE A 172 8.60 11.18 33.49
C PHE A 172 8.86 9.69 33.25
N GLN A 173 8.13 8.79 33.91
CA GLN A 173 8.21 7.36 33.60
C GLN A 173 7.79 7.08 32.15
N ILE A 174 6.69 7.68 31.68
CA ILE A 174 6.23 7.53 30.29
C ILE A 174 7.25 8.17 29.33
N ALA A 175 7.70 9.39 29.62
CA ALA A 175 8.68 10.10 28.79
C ALA A 175 10.02 9.37 28.67
N ILE A 176 10.52 8.77 29.76
CA ILE A 176 11.81 8.07 29.76
C ILE A 176 11.72 6.72 29.06
N LYS A 177 10.62 5.97 29.20
CA LYS A 177 10.46 4.72 28.43
C LYS A 177 10.43 4.98 26.93
N PHE A 178 9.80 6.09 26.52
CA PHE A 178 9.84 6.57 25.15
C PHE A 178 11.26 6.91 24.69
N LEU A 179 12.06 7.59 25.54
CA LEU A 179 13.45 7.92 25.23
C LEU A 179 14.35 6.68 25.10
N ASP A 180 14.03 5.61 25.84
CA ASP A 180 14.72 4.33 25.79
C ASP A 180 14.43 3.56 24.50
N ASN A 181 13.15 3.40 24.15
CA ASN A 181 12.71 2.64 22.99
C ASN A 181 11.62 3.39 22.20
N PRO A 182 11.97 4.43 21.42
CA PRO A 182 10.99 5.25 20.70
C PRO A 182 10.20 4.46 19.65
N LEU A 183 10.71 3.29 19.25
CA LEU A 183 10.17 2.44 18.18
C LEU A 183 9.14 1.41 18.66
N LYS A 184 9.14 1.08 19.96
CA LYS A 184 8.23 0.06 20.54
C LYS A 184 7.04 0.69 21.26
N GLU A 185 7.22 1.89 21.77
CA GLU A 185 6.22 2.60 22.58
C GLU A 185 5.70 3.87 21.89
N PHE A 186 5.88 4.03 20.58
CA PHE A 186 5.30 5.15 19.86
C PHE A 186 3.77 5.02 19.86
N SER A 187 3.11 5.89 20.62
CA SER A 187 1.67 6.11 20.58
C SER A 187 1.45 7.60 20.40
N LYS A 188 0.37 8.00 19.71
CA LYS A 188 0.02 9.42 19.50
C LYS A 188 -0.03 10.23 20.82
N ASN A 189 -0.16 9.56 21.97
CA ASN A 189 -0.23 10.16 23.31
C ASN A 189 1.14 10.34 24.01
N THR A 190 2.26 9.83 23.48
CA THR A 190 3.57 9.92 24.17
C THR A 190 4.34 11.20 23.89
N SER A 191 4.09 11.87 22.76
CA SER A 191 4.73 13.14 22.38
C SER A 191 4.41 14.33 23.33
N PRO A 192 3.18 14.56 23.83
CA PRO A 192 2.91 15.65 24.76
C PRO A 192 3.61 15.46 26.11
N VAL A 193 3.76 14.21 26.59
CA VAL A 193 4.42 13.93 27.87
C VAL A 193 5.92 14.25 27.80
N LEU A 194 6.56 13.98 26.66
CA LEU A 194 7.94 14.38 26.41
C LEU A 194 8.09 15.91 26.38
N ALA A 195 7.15 16.61 25.72
CA ALA A 195 7.14 18.06 25.66
C ALA A 195 7.06 18.68 27.06
N VAL A 196 6.18 18.16 27.93
CA VAL A 196 6.06 18.59 29.33
C VAL A 196 7.41 18.45 30.06
N MET A 197 8.09 17.31 29.93
CA MET A 197 9.40 17.10 30.56
C MET A 197 10.47 18.09 30.07
N ILE A 198 10.49 18.40 28.77
CA ILE A 198 11.43 19.38 28.19
C ILE A 198 11.12 20.80 28.70
N VAL A 199 9.84 21.17 28.82
CA VAL A 199 9.44 22.50 29.34
C VAL A 199 9.83 22.65 30.82
N PHE A 200 9.63 21.62 31.65
CA PHE A 200 10.10 21.65 33.04
C PHE A 200 11.62 21.80 33.13
N ALA A 201 12.38 21.15 32.24
CA ALA A 201 13.83 21.34 32.17
C ALA A 201 14.19 22.77 31.76
N LEU A 202 13.43 23.37 30.83
CA LEU A 202 13.61 24.76 30.41
C LEU A 202 13.37 25.74 31.56
N GLY A 203 12.35 25.53 32.40
CA GLY A 203 12.13 26.32 33.61
C GLY A 203 13.29 26.26 34.61
N GLY A 204 14.07 25.19 34.58
CA GLY A 204 15.30 25.03 35.36
C GLY A 204 16.48 25.85 34.84
N ALA A 205 16.50 26.22 33.56
CA ALA A 205 17.55 27.09 32.99
C ALA A 205 17.43 28.56 33.44
N LYS A 206 16.36 28.91 34.16
CA LYS A 206 16.10 30.26 34.65
C LYS A 206 17.23 30.76 35.57
N ASP A 207 17.53 32.05 35.47
CA ASP A 207 18.61 32.77 36.17
C ASP A 207 20.03 32.44 35.64
N MET A 208 20.14 31.79 34.48
CA MET A 208 21.39 31.69 33.71
C MET A 208 21.51 32.90 32.78
N VAL A 209 21.92 34.05 33.33
CA VAL A 209 22.17 35.27 32.56
C VAL A 209 23.65 35.35 32.20
N PHE A 210 23.97 35.41 30.91
CA PHE A 210 25.33 35.63 30.43
C PHE A 210 25.42 37.02 29.80
N GLN A 211 26.12 37.95 30.45
CA GLN A 211 26.39 39.30 29.93
C GLN A 211 25.18 39.98 29.26
N SER A 212 24.00 39.95 29.92
CA SER A 212 22.68 40.47 29.48
C SER A 212 21.77 39.57 28.65
N LEU A 213 22.25 38.42 28.14
CA LEU A 213 21.40 37.45 27.42
C LEU A 213 20.78 36.43 28.38
N ASN A 214 19.46 36.21 28.25
CA ASN A 214 18.77 35.18 29.02
C ASN A 214 18.69 33.89 28.21
N LEU A 215 19.45 32.88 28.63
CA LEU A 215 19.49 31.56 27.98
C LEU A 215 18.10 30.90 27.94
N THR A 216 17.27 31.17 28.94
CA THR A 216 15.92 30.61 29.09
C THR A 216 15.00 31.07 27.96
N GLU A 217 15.03 32.36 27.63
CA GLU A 217 14.23 32.95 26.55
C GLU A 217 14.70 32.49 25.18
N ILE A 218 16.02 32.36 24.99
CA ILE A 218 16.60 31.84 23.75
C ILE A 218 16.09 30.41 23.48
N LEU A 219 16.19 29.54 24.48
CA LEU A 219 15.70 28.16 24.40
C LEU A 219 14.18 28.11 24.23
N ALA A 220 13.44 29.00 24.88
CA ALA A 220 11.98 29.05 24.80
C ALA A 220 11.52 29.45 23.40
N ALA A 221 12.10 30.51 22.83
CA ALA A 221 11.82 30.97 21.48
C ALA A 221 12.23 29.92 20.43
N PHE A 222 13.37 29.25 20.63
CA PHE A 222 13.81 28.15 19.77
C PHE A 222 12.83 26.96 19.77
N LEU A 223 12.43 26.47 20.95
CA LEU A 223 11.49 25.36 21.06
C LEU A 223 10.11 25.75 20.52
N LEU A 224 9.61 26.94 20.86
CA LEU A 224 8.32 27.44 20.42
C LEU A 224 8.25 27.49 18.88
N THR A 225 9.24 28.10 18.24
CA THR A 225 9.28 28.22 16.76
C THR A 225 9.47 26.87 16.08
N THR A 226 10.26 25.97 16.67
CA THR A 226 10.42 24.60 16.15
C THR A 226 9.11 23.82 16.21
N VAL A 227 8.41 23.83 17.34
CA VAL A 227 7.12 23.14 17.50
C VAL A 227 6.04 23.78 16.63
N SER A 228 6.02 25.11 16.53
CA SER A 228 5.06 25.83 15.67
C SER A 228 5.29 25.52 14.19
N PHE A 229 6.55 25.42 13.77
CA PHE A 229 6.91 25.03 12.40
C PHE A 229 6.57 23.57 12.11
N VAL A 230 6.63 22.66 13.09
CA VAL A 230 6.42 21.22 12.82
C VAL A 230 4.97 20.80 13.03
N GLY A 231 4.32 21.31 14.08
CA GLY A 231 2.95 20.93 14.48
C GLY A 231 1.87 21.97 14.14
N GLY A 232 2.22 23.10 13.52
CA GLY A 232 1.26 24.14 13.15
C GLY A 232 0.74 24.98 14.31
N GLY A 233 -0.26 25.83 14.05
CA GLY A 233 -0.77 26.83 15.01
C GLY A 233 -1.28 26.22 16.32
N GLY A 234 -2.01 25.10 16.27
CA GLY A 234 -2.53 24.43 17.46
C GLY A 234 -1.43 23.87 18.37
N ALA A 235 -0.44 23.18 17.81
CA ALA A 235 0.69 22.66 18.58
C ALA A 235 1.58 23.80 19.11
N GLY A 236 1.78 24.85 18.33
CA GLY A 236 2.50 26.06 18.74
C GLY A 236 1.83 26.76 19.92
N ALA A 237 0.50 26.92 19.88
CA ALA A 237 -0.27 27.49 20.97
C ALA A 237 -0.19 26.65 22.26
N ALA A 238 -0.38 25.32 22.15
CA ALA A 238 -0.29 24.41 23.29
C ALA A 238 1.10 24.41 23.93
N MET A 239 2.16 24.40 23.11
CA MET A 239 3.54 24.53 23.59
C MET A 239 3.77 25.90 24.26
N GLY A 240 3.21 26.96 23.69
CA GLY A 240 3.27 28.30 24.25
C GLY A 240 2.60 28.42 25.62
N ILE A 241 1.44 27.79 25.81
CA ILE A 241 0.77 27.71 27.12
C ILE A 241 1.67 26.99 28.14
N LEU A 242 2.26 25.85 27.77
CA LEU A 242 3.16 25.10 28.64
C LEU A 242 4.39 25.92 29.06
N ILE A 243 5.07 26.55 28.09
CA ILE A 243 6.24 27.40 28.34
C ILE A 243 5.85 28.58 29.24
N GLY A 244 4.76 29.28 28.90
CA GLY A 244 4.30 30.45 29.65
C GLY A 244 3.88 30.12 31.08
N LEU A 245 3.26 28.96 31.32
CA LEU A 245 2.88 28.52 32.66
C LEU A 245 4.13 28.23 33.51
N VAL A 246 5.10 27.49 32.97
CA VAL A 246 6.32 27.12 33.71
C VAL A 246 7.22 28.33 34.00
N LEU A 247 7.38 29.25 33.04
CA LEU A 247 8.15 30.48 33.24
C LEU A 247 7.42 31.51 34.11
N GLY A 248 6.10 31.59 33.93
CA GLY A 248 5.20 32.52 34.63
C GLY A 248 5.12 32.28 36.13
N ILE A 249 5.10 31.01 36.57
CA ILE A 249 5.10 30.65 38.00
C ILE A 249 6.30 31.28 38.73
N LYS A 250 7.44 31.40 38.05
CA LYS A 250 8.65 31.98 38.64
C LYS A 250 8.78 33.50 38.45
N THR A 251 8.01 34.17 37.58
CA THR A 251 8.06 35.64 37.39
C THR A 251 6.89 36.36 38.07
N GLU A 252 6.06 35.63 38.83
CA GLU A 252 4.83 36.12 39.47
C GLU A 252 3.82 36.76 38.49
N ASN A 253 4.01 36.49 37.19
CA ASN A 253 3.28 37.09 36.08
C ASN A 253 2.86 36.01 35.09
N VAL A 254 2.04 35.06 35.57
CA VAL A 254 1.62 33.88 34.79
C VAL A 254 0.79 34.29 33.57
N ILE A 255 -0.13 35.23 33.74
CA ILE A 255 -1.09 35.63 32.71
C ILE A 255 -0.36 36.22 31.50
N THR A 256 0.58 37.13 31.74
CA THR A 256 1.34 37.79 30.66
C THR A 256 2.22 36.80 29.92
N GLN A 257 2.95 35.94 30.63
CA GLN A 257 3.82 34.93 30.01
C GLN A 257 3.03 33.91 29.19
N VAL A 258 1.90 33.42 29.69
CA VAL A 258 1.02 32.51 28.93
C VAL A 258 0.53 33.20 27.66
N ALA A 259 0.01 34.42 27.75
CA ALA A 259 -0.49 35.16 26.59
C ALA A 259 0.61 35.40 25.55
N THR A 260 1.81 35.81 25.98
CA THR A 260 2.95 36.09 25.10
C THR A 260 3.37 34.85 24.32
N TYR A 261 3.62 33.72 25.00
CA TYR A 261 4.09 32.51 24.34
C TYR A 261 3.01 31.80 23.54
N SER A 262 1.74 31.79 23.99
CA SER A 262 0.64 31.13 23.27
C SER A 262 0.31 31.84 21.97
N ILE A 263 0.22 33.17 21.98
CA ILE A 263 -0.12 33.98 20.79
C ILE A 263 1.04 33.95 19.78
N ALA A 264 2.29 34.08 20.25
CA ALA A 264 3.46 33.94 19.39
C ALA A 264 3.56 32.54 18.74
N GLY A 265 3.31 31.47 19.51
CA GLY A 265 3.31 30.11 18.97
C GLY A 265 2.18 29.86 17.96
N CYS A 266 0.98 30.38 18.27
CA CYS A 266 -0.18 30.25 17.39
C CYS A 266 0.05 30.94 16.03
N LEU A 267 0.44 32.22 16.04
CA LEU A 267 0.66 32.99 14.83
C LEU A 267 1.87 32.50 14.03
N GLY A 268 2.94 32.07 14.71
CA GLY A 268 4.07 31.40 14.05
C GLY A 268 3.67 30.10 13.38
N GLY A 269 2.80 29.31 14.00
CA GLY A 269 2.31 28.06 13.42
C GLY A 269 1.30 28.26 12.29
N PHE A 270 0.48 29.32 12.36
CA PHE A 270 -0.46 29.69 11.30
C PHE A 270 0.28 30.11 10.01
N LEU A 271 1.31 30.93 10.14
CA LEU A 271 2.12 31.40 9.00
C LEU A 271 3.18 30.40 8.53
N ARG A 272 3.14 29.14 8.99
CA ARG A 272 4.03 28.06 8.53
C ARG A 272 3.97 27.84 7.02
N GLN A 273 2.86 28.17 6.36
CA GLN A 273 2.72 28.05 4.90
C GLN A 273 3.82 28.80 4.11
N PHE A 274 4.34 29.90 4.67
CA PHE A 274 5.47 30.64 4.10
C PHE A 274 6.85 30.11 4.56
N ARG A 275 6.90 28.82 4.93
CA ARG A 275 8.08 28.10 5.43
C ARG A 275 8.69 28.78 6.67
N ARG A 276 10.02 28.69 6.85
CA ARG A 276 10.73 29.14 8.07
C ARG A 276 10.54 30.63 8.35
N TRP A 277 10.61 31.45 7.31
CA TRP A 277 10.46 32.90 7.40
C TRP A 277 9.06 33.30 7.87
N GLY A 278 8.03 32.60 7.36
CA GLY A 278 6.65 32.78 7.82
C GLY A 278 6.47 32.51 9.31
N THR A 279 7.02 31.40 9.81
CA THR A 279 6.93 31.06 11.24
C THR A 279 7.65 32.06 12.13
N MET A 280 8.82 32.56 11.71
CA MET A 280 9.54 33.59 12.44
C MET A 280 8.77 34.90 12.49
N PHE A 281 8.28 35.35 11.32
CA PHE A 281 7.52 36.58 11.22
C PHE A 281 6.24 36.51 12.07
N GLY A 282 5.51 35.39 12.01
CA GLY A 282 4.31 35.17 12.82
C GLY A 282 4.58 35.15 14.32
N ALA A 283 5.66 34.50 14.75
CA ALA A 283 6.04 34.50 16.17
C ALA A 283 6.48 35.88 16.65
N ALA A 284 7.25 36.62 15.86
CA ALA A 284 7.69 37.98 16.18
C ALA A 284 6.50 38.96 16.20
N PHE A 285 5.57 38.82 15.26
CA PHE A 285 4.35 39.62 15.22
C PHE A 285 3.46 39.33 16.44
N GLY A 286 3.30 38.07 16.82
CA GLY A 286 2.55 37.69 18.02
C GLY A 286 3.18 38.23 19.30
N LEU A 287 4.51 38.20 19.42
CA LEU A 287 5.24 38.82 20.52
C LEU A 287 4.99 40.34 20.57
N TYR A 288 5.14 41.03 19.44
CA TYR A 288 4.92 42.47 19.33
C TYR A 288 3.49 42.87 19.69
N PHE A 289 2.49 42.13 19.21
CA PHE A 289 1.09 42.38 19.47
C PHE A 289 0.77 42.35 20.98
N VAL A 290 1.26 41.33 21.69
CA VAL A 290 1.02 41.21 23.14
C VAL A 290 1.75 42.30 23.92
N LEU A 291 2.99 42.64 23.53
CA LEU A 291 3.75 43.71 24.19
C LEU A 291 3.08 45.08 24.06
N GLN A 292 2.50 45.39 22.89
CA GLN A 292 1.74 46.62 22.67
C GLN A 292 0.48 46.70 23.54
N GLN A 293 -0.29 45.61 23.63
CA GLN A 293 -1.50 45.55 24.46
C GLN A 293 -1.22 45.71 25.95
N LEU A 294 -0.02 45.31 26.40
CA LEU A 294 0.40 45.45 27.80
C LEU A 294 1.10 46.80 28.07
N HIS A 295 1.17 47.71 27.09
CA HIS A 295 1.90 48.98 27.18
C HIS A 295 3.38 48.83 27.61
N ILE A 296 4.01 47.70 27.28
CA ILE A 296 5.42 47.42 27.59
C ILE A 296 6.26 47.88 26.41
N ALA A 297 7.28 48.71 26.66
CA ALA A 297 8.16 49.22 25.61
C ALA A 297 8.79 48.05 24.80
N PRO A 298 8.65 48.04 23.45
CA PRO A 298 9.01 46.90 22.60
C PRO A 298 10.52 46.72 22.40
N PHE A 299 11.37 47.60 22.96
CA PHE A 299 12.82 47.64 22.70
C PHE A 299 13.65 47.55 24.00
N THR A 300 13.33 46.58 24.84
CA THR A 300 14.21 46.23 25.98
C THR A 300 15.27 45.21 25.54
N ILE A 301 16.44 45.21 26.20
CA ILE A 301 17.55 44.26 25.98
C ILE A 301 17.07 42.79 26.08
N HIS A 302 15.98 42.55 26.82
CA HIS A 302 15.28 41.27 26.95
C HIS A 302 14.77 40.70 25.60
N ASN A 303 14.38 41.56 24.65
CA ASN A 303 13.84 41.12 23.35
C ASN A 303 14.94 40.62 22.38
N ILE A 304 16.21 40.88 22.68
CA ILE A 304 17.34 40.36 21.89
C ILE A 304 17.46 38.84 22.06
N SER A 305 17.15 38.30 23.25
CA SER A 305 17.12 36.86 23.52
C SER A 305 16.15 36.11 22.59
N TRP A 306 14.97 36.69 22.34
CA TRP A 306 13.97 36.13 21.42
C TRP A 306 14.49 36.11 19.98
N GLY A 307 15.11 37.20 19.53
CA GLY A 307 15.72 37.28 18.19
C GLY A 307 16.79 36.21 17.97
N ILE A 308 17.67 35.98 18.95
CA ILE A 308 18.70 34.94 18.89
C ILE A 308 18.07 33.54 18.87
N GLY A 309 17.05 33.30 19.69
CA GLY A 309 16.31 32.03 19.72
C GLY A 309 15.66 31.71 18.37
N MET A 310 15.01 32.70 17.75
CA MET A 310 14.48 32.54 16.39
C MET A 310 15.60 32.30 15.38
N LEU A 311 16.67 33.09 15.40
CA LEU A 311 17.78 32.92 14.46
C LEU A 311 18.44 31.54 14.58
N SER A 312 18.53 30.99 15.79
CA SER A 312 19.01 29.62 16.02
C SER A 312 18.10 28.55 15.38
N PHE A 313 16.78 28.79 15.29
CA PHE A 313 15.85 27.93 14.54
C PHE A 313 16.07 28.01 13.02
N ALA A 314 16.42 29.18 12.46
CA ALA A 314 16.74 29.30 11.02
C ALA A 314 17.94 28.44 10.61
N LEU A 315 18.94 28.32 11.49
CA LEU A 315 20.19 27.60 11.23
C LEU A 315 20.04 26.08 11.27
N ILE A 316 18.90 25.53 11.71
CA ILE A 316 18.70 24.08 11.78
C ILE A 316 18.70 23.45 10.37
N PRO A 317 19.48 22.39 10.09
CA PRO A 317 19.43 21.69 8.81
C PRO A 317 18.08 21.01 8.57
N ARG A 318 17.60 20.97 7.31
CA ARG A 318 16.29 20.38 6.97
C ARG A 318 16.11 18.93 7.44
N ASN A 319 17.20 18.16 7.45
CA ASN A 319 17.21 16.75 7.84
C ASN A 319 16.86 16.52 9.33
N TYR A 320 17.11 17.48 10.22
CA TYR A 320 16.73 17.36 11.63
C TYR A 320 15.25 17.70 11.83
N ILE A 321 14.74 18.67 11.08
CA ILE A 321 13.33 19.06 11.16
C ILE A 321 12.42 17.93 10.64
N SER A 322 12.83 17.23 9.57
CA SER A 322 12.08 16.06 9.07
C SER A 322 12.10 14.87 10.04
N GLN A 323 13.15 14.73 10.86
CA GLN A 323 13.15 13.72 11.92
C GLN A 323 12.20 14.07 13.07
N ILE A 324 12.07 15.37 13.39
CA ILE A 324 11.17 15.86 14.44
C ILE A 324 9.70 15.78 13.96
N SER A 325 9.41 15.99 12.67
CA SER A 325 8.04 15.89 12.14
C SER A 325 7.42 14.51 12.32
N ASN A 326 8.23 13.45 12.32
CA ASN A 326 7.74 12.08 12.55
C ASN A 326 7.17 11.86 13.96
N TYR A 327 7.42 12.78 14.91
CA TYR A 327 6.87 12.72 16.26
C TYR A 327 5.53 13.45 16.42
N PHE A 328 5.13 14.21 15.39
CA PHE A 328 3.84 14.90 15.36
C PHE A 328 2.86 14.10 14.51
N PRO A 329 1.59 13.97 14.94
CA PRO A 329 0.58 13.37 14.09
C PRO A 329 0.40 14.27 12.85
N GLU A 330 0.83 13.78 11.68
CA GLU A 330 0.56 14.48 10.42
C GLU A 330 -0.97 14.57 10.23
N PRO A 331 -1.50 15.74 9.84
CA PRO A 331 -2.90 15.83 9.46
C PRO A 331 -3.12 15.07 8.14
N GLN A 332 -3.85 13.95 8.22
CA GLN A 332 -4.58 13.30 7.13
C GLN A 332 -3.85 13.17 5.77
N ARG A 333 -2.69 12.52 5.71
CA ARG A 333 -2.12 11.98 4.45
C ARG A 333 -2.55 10.55 4.13
N THR A 334 -2.99 9.78 5.14
CA THR A 334 -3.32 8.35 4.98
C THR A 334 -4.47 8.08 4.02
N VAL A 335 -5.47 8.97 3.93
CA VAL A 335 -6.65 8.76 3.06
C VAL A 335 -6.29 8.88 1.57
N THR A 336 -5.38 9.79 1.21
CA THR A 336 -5.03 10.04 -0.20
C THR A 336 -4.11 8.95 -0.76
N GLU A 337 -3.17 8.44 0.04
CA GLU A 337 -2.25 7.37 -0.38
C GLU A 337 -2.98 6.02 -0.52
N GLU A 338 -3.87 5.66 0.42
CA GLU A 338 -4.70 4.45 0.33
C GLU A 338 -5.64 4.50 -0.89
N GLN A 339 -6.27 5.66 -1.16
CA GLN A 339 -7.13 5.83 -2.34
C GLN A 339 -6.35 5.78 -3.66
N GLN A 340 -5.13 6.30 -3.68
CA GLN A 340 -4.28 6.30 -4.87
C GLN A 340 -3.74 4.89 -5.16
N GLN A 341 -3.32 4.16 -4.13
CA GLN A 341 -2.92 2.75 -4.25
C GLN A 341 -4.09 1.85 -4.67
N LEU A 342 -5.28 2.06 -4.09
CA LEU A 342 -6.49 1.36 -4.51
C LEU A 342 -6.83 1.68 -5.97
N ARG A 343 -6.72 2.96 -6.38
CA ARG A 343 -6.98 3.36 -7.76
C ARG A 343 -5.99 2.77 -8.75
N GLU A 344 -4.69 2.73 -8.42
CA GLU A 344 -3.67 2.10 -9.26
C GLU A 344 -3.86 0.58 -9.36
N TYR A 345 -4.21 -0.08 -8.26
CA TYR A 345 -4.57 -1.50 -8.25
C TYR A 345 -5.79 -1.77 -9.15
N LEU A 346 -6.87 -1.00 -8.98
CA LEU A 346 -8.08 -1.11 -9.80
C LEU A 346 -7.80 -0.80 -11.28
N THR A 347 -6.93 0.17 -11.57
CA THR A 347 -6.56 0.53 -12.96
C THR A 347 -5.77 -0.62 -13.62
N ASN A 348 -4.82 -1.23 -12.91
CA ASN A 348 -4.06 -2.37 -13.44
C ASN A 348 -4.96 -3.60 -13.66
N GLN A 349 -5.90 -3.87 -12.73
CA GLN A 349 -6.92 -4.91 -12.88
C GLN A 349 -7.83 -4.66 -14.09
N MET A 350 -8.29 -3.41 -14.29
CA MET A 350 -9.06 -3.03 -15.48
C MET A 350 -8.28 -3.21 -16.78
N ASN A 351 -6.98 -2.90 -16.78
CA ASN A 351 -6.13 -3.12 -17.96
C ASN A 351 -5.97 -4.62 -18.25
N ASN A 352 -5.75 -5.46 -17.24
CA ASN A 352 -5.69 -6.92 -17.42
C ASN A 352 -7.01 -7.47 -18.00
N LEU A 353 -8.16 -6.99 -17.49
CA LEU A 353 -9.47 -7.34 -18.05
C LEU A 353 -9.60 -6.86 -19.49
N SER A 354 -9.15 -5.64 -19.80
CA SER A 354 -9.14 -5.10 -21.17
C SER A 354 -8.28 -5.92 -22.12
N ASP A 355 -7.14 -6.46 -21.66
CA ASP A 355 -6.28 -7.33 -22.46
C ASP A 355 -6.95 -8.68 -22.72
N ILE A 356 -7.62 -9.26 -21.72
CA ILE A 356 -8.45 -10.47 -21.88
C ILE A 356 -9.56 -10.22 -22.92
N PHE A 357 -10.25 -9.09 -22.85
CA PHE A 357 -11.25 -8.69 -23.85
C PHE A 357 -10.64 -8.47 -25.24
N GLY A 358 -9.44 -7.89 -25.31
CA GLY A 358 -8.71 -7.69 -26.55
C GLY A 358 -8.39 -9.01 -27.24
N GLU A 359 -8.03 -10.05 -26.49
CA GLU A 359 -7.72 -11.39 -27.02
C GLU A 359 -8.97 -12.16 -27.45
N MET A 360 -10.06 -12.04 -26.68
CA MET A 360 -11.36 -12.55 -27.12
C MET A 360 -11.81 -11.86 -28.41
N ALA A 361 -11.73 -10.53 -28.49
CA ALA A 361 -12.12 -9.75 -29.66
C ALA A 361 -11.27 -10.07 -30.90
N LYS A 362 -9.96 -10.32 -30.73
CA LYS A 362 -9.08 -10.78 -31.83
C LYS A 362 -9.49 -12.17 -32.33
N SER A 363 -9.80 -13.09 -31.41
CA SER A 363 -10.28 -14.43 -31.75
C SER A 363 -11.60 -14.42 -32.55
N PHE A 364 -12.43 -13.37 -32.39
CA PHE A 364 -13.66 -13.16 -33.16
C PHE A 364 -13.44 -12.55 -34.56
N ASN A 365 -12.37 -11.75 -34.74
CA ASN A 365 -12.13 -11.04 -36.00
C ASN A 365 -11.43 -11.89 -37.07
N ASP A 366 -10.75 -12.98 -36.67
CA ASP A 366 -10.09 -13.92 -37.61
C ASP A 366 -11.07 -14.79 -38.41
N GLY A 367 -12.37 -14.70 -38.11
CA GLY A 367 -13.46 -15.42 -38.81
C GLY A 367 -14.24 -14.59 -39.85
N LYS A 368 -13.76 -13.42 -40.27
CA LYS A 368 -14.50 -12.58 -41.23
C LYS A 368 -14.52 -13.16 -42.65
N GLN A 369 -15.58 -13.91 -42.97
CA GLN A 369 -16.15 -13.89 -44.31
C GLN A 369 -16.99 -12.62 -44.48
N GLU A 370 -16.75 -11.92 -45.59
CA GLU A 370 -17.38 -10.67 -45.99
C GLU A 370 -18.92 -10.75 -45.95
N ALA A 371 -19.53 -10.03 -45.02
CA ALA A 371 -20.97 -9.79 -45.05
C ALA A 371 -21.27 -8.77 -46.16
N ALA A 372 -21.65 -9.27 -47.34
CA ALA A 372 -22.15 -8.45 -48.42
C ALA A 372 -23.41 -7.69 -47.96
N THR A 373 -23.39 -6.36 -48.13
CA THR A 373 -24.51 -5.47 -47.85
C THR A 373 -25.70 -5.80 -48.76
N LEU A 374 -26.62 -6.62 -48.29
CA LEU A 374 -27.84 -6.99 -49.02
C LEU A 374 -28.95 -5.96 -48.73
N GLN A 375 -29.21 -5.08 -49.70
CA GLN A 375 -30.37 -4.19 -49.70
C GLN A 375 -31.66 -4.98 -49.88
N LYS A 376 -32.73 -4.61 -49.16
CA LYS A 376 -34.11 -5.07 -49.42
C LYS A 376 -34.43 -4.85 -50.90
N THR A 377 -34.75 -5.92 -51.63
CA THR A 377 -35.14 -5.82 -53.03
C THR A 377 -36.57 -5.31 -53.10
N ASP A 378 -36.75 -4.07 -53.57
CA ASP A 378 -38.06 -3.41 -53.71
C ASP A 378 -38.80 -3.97 -54.95
N LEU A 379 -40.14 -4.07 -54.92
CA LEU A 379 -40.97 -4.61 -56.01
C LEU A 379 -40.73 -3.87 -57.34
N TYR A 380 -40.45 -2.57 -57.27
CA TYR A 380 -40.08 -1.75 -58.42
C TYR A 380 -38.75 -2.19 -59.06
N THR A 381 -37.78 -2.64 -58.27
CA THR A 381 -36.50 -3.14 -58.79
C THR A 381 -36.62 -4.49 -59.47
N LEU A 382 -37.52 -5.36 -59.00
CA LEU A 382 -37.84 -6.63 -59.67
C LEU A 382 -38.50 -6.37 -61.02
N LEU A 383 -39.46 -5.43 -61.06
CA LEU A 383 -40.11 -5.04 -62.31
C LEU A 383 -39.10 -4.49 -63.33
N ASP A 384 -38.22 -3.56 -62.91
CA ASP A 384 -37.19 -2.98 -63.77
C ASP A 384 -36.21 -4.04 -64.31
N GLN A 385 -35.83 -5.02 -63.48
CA GLN A 385 -34.98 -6.12 -63.93
C GLN A 385 -35.67 -7.04 -64.95
N VAL A 386 -36.97 -7.31 -64.77
CA VAL A 386 -37.78 -8.05 -65.74
C VAL A 386 -37.84 -7.28 -67.06
N CYS A 387 -38.11 -5.98 -67.01
CA CYS A 387 -38.16 -5.11 -68.20
C CYS A 387 -36.81 -5.02 -68.92
N THR A 388 -35.71 -4.89 -68.17
CA THR A 388 -34.35 -4.80 -68.72
C THR A 388 -33.94 -6.08 -69.43
N LYS A 389 -34.20 -7.25 -68.82
CA LYS A 389 -33.78 -8.54 -69.36
C LYS A 389 -34.65 -9.04 -70.52
N ASN A 390 -35.90 -8.58 -70.62
CA ASN A 390 -36.87 -9.12 -71.56
C ASN A 390 -37.40 -8.10 -72.57
N CYS A 391 -37.60 -6.83 -72.18
CA CYS A 391 -38.34 -5.86 -73.00
C CYS A 391 -37.45 -4.83 -73.68
N GLN A 392 -36.41 -4.30 -73.04
CA GLN A 392 -35.61 -3.17 -73.58
C GLN A 392 -35.02 -3.42 -74.97
N HIS A 393 -34.68 -4.67 -75.30
CA HIS A 393 -34.11 -5.07 -76.60
C HIS A 393 -35.11 -5.87 -77.46
N CYS A 394 -36.41 -5.80 -77.15
CA CYS A 394 -37.45 -6.50 -77.89
C CYS A 394 -37.95 -5.65 -79.06
N THR A 395 -38.18 -6.28 -80.21
CA THR A 395 -38.78 -5.61 -81.40
C THR A 395 -40.18 -5.07 -81.13
N GLY A 396 -40.88 -5.58 -80.11
CA GLY A 396 -42.20 -5.12 -79.67
C GLY A 396 -42.18 -4.03 -78.59
N TYR A 397 -41.02 -3.45 -78.26
CA TYR A 397 -40.88 -2.50 -77.15
C TYR A 397 -41.76 -1.25 -77.33
N GLU A 398 -41.74 -0.60 -78.49
CA GLU A 398 -42.51 0.62 -78.77
C GLU A 398 -44.03 0.38 -78.65
N SER A 399 -44.50 -0.78 -79.10
CA SER A 399 -45.92 -1.16 -78.97
C SER A 399 -46.32 -1.50 -77.53
N CYS A 400 -45.44 -2.11 -76.73
CA CYS A 400 -45.74 -2.55 -75.36
C CYS A 400 -45.54 -1.42 -74.32
N TRP A 401 -44.45 -0.66 -74.43
CA TRP A 401 -44.02 0.36 -73.46
C TRP A 401 -44.19 1.80 -73.96
N GLY A 402 -44.40 2.04 -75.27
CA GLY A 402 -44.76 3.35 -75.82
C GLY A 402 -46.28 3.53 -75.87
N GLU A 403 -46.94 2.80 -76.77
CA GLU A 403 -48.38 2.95 -77.01
C GLU A 403 -49.26 2.38 -75.89
N ASN A 404 -48.81 1.32 -75.21
CA ASN A 404 -49.65 0.53 -74.30
C ASN A 404 -49.05 0.33 -72.91
N PHE A 405 -48.26 1.30 -72.47
CA PHE A 405 -47.49 1.31 -71.22
C PHE A 405 -48.28 0.78 -70.01
N TYR A 406 -49.43 1.40 -69.72
CA TYR A 406 -50.21 1.07 -68.51
C TYR A 406 -50.73 -0.37 -68.49
N SER A 407 -51.13 -0.90 -69.66
CA SER A 407 -51.63 -2.28 -69.75
C SER A 407 -50.51 -3.30 -69.54
N THR A 408 -49.36 -3.08 -70.18
CA THR A 408 -48.18 -3.94 -70.05
C THR A 408 -47.62 -3.91 -68.63
N TYR A 409 -47.52 -2.73 -68.03
CA TYR A 409 -47.08 -2.55 -66.64
C TYR A 409 -47.96 -3.35 -65.68
N ARG A 410 -49.29 -3.22 -65.79
CA ARG A 410 -50.24 -3.94 -64.93
C ARG A 410 -50.13 -5.45 -65.12
N GLU A 411 -50.11 -5.93 -66.36
CA GLU A 411 -50.03 -7.37 -66.62
C GLU A 411 -48.71 -8.00 -66.13
N ILE A 412 -47.57 -7.31 -66.24
CA ILE A 412 -46.29 -7.81 -65.68
C ILE A 412 -46.31 -7.76 -64.15
N PHE A 413 -46.86 -6.69 -63.57
CA PHE A 413 -47.00 -6.56 -62.12
C PHE A 413 -47.90 -7.66 -61.54
N ASP A 414 -49.01 -7.98 -62.19
CA ASP A 414 -49.91 -9.07 -61.81
C ASP A 414 -49.19 -10.43 -61.85
N LEU A 415 -48.30 -10.66 -62.83
CA LEU A 415 -47.49 -11.88 -62.89
C LEU A 415 -46.48 -11.96 -61.74
N ILE A 416 -45.84 -10.85 -61.38
CA ILE A 416 -44.95 -10.79 -60.22
C ILE A 416 -45.73 -11.05 -58.92
N ALA A 417 -46.94 -10.50 -58.76
CA ALA A 417 -47.80 -10.75 -57.62
C ALA A 417 -48.29 -12.22 -57.56
N VAL A 418 -48.55 -12.86 -58.70
CA VAL A 418 -48.84 -14.30 -58.77
C VAL A 418 -47.60 -15.13 -58.39
N ALA A 419 -46.41 -14.71 -58.80
CA ALA A 419 -45.16 -15.35 -58.36
C ALA A 419 -45.00 -15.28 -56.84
N GLU A 420 -45.37 -14.14 -56.25
CA GLU A 420 -45.34 -13.92 -54.80
C GLU A 420 -46.32 -14.84 -54.04
N LEU A 421 -47.55 -15.00 -54.54
CA LEU A 421 -48.57 -15.81 -53.88
C LEU A 421 -48.38 -17.32 -54.06
N TYR A 422 -47.86 -17.77 -55.20
CA TYR A 422 -47.83 -19.20 -55.58
C TYR A 422 -46.41 -19.75 -55.81
N GLY A 423 -45.37 -18.93 -55.65
CA GLY A 423 -43.96 -19.29 -55.79
C GLY A 423 -43.46 -19.48 -57.23
N LYS A 424 -44.35 -19.74 -58.19
CA LYS A 424 -44.03 -19.87 -59.63
C LYS A 424 -45.19 -19.37 -60.49
N VAL A 425 -44.85 -18.86 -61.66
CA VAL A 425 -45.78 -18.39 -62.69
C VAL A 425 -45.71 -19.31 -63.90
N ASN A 426 -46.88 -19.72 -64.41
CA ASN A 426 -47.00 -20.57 -65.58
C ASN A 426 -47.79 -19.88 -66.71
N LEU A 427 -47.82 -20.46 -67.90
CA LEU A 427 -48.56 -19.92 -69.05
C LEU A 427 -50.05 -19.69 -68.78
N LYS A 428 -50.66 -20.49 -67.89
CA LYS A 428 -52.08 -20.33 -67.49
C LYS A 428 -52.35 -19.01 -66.74
N ASN A 429 -51.32 -18.43 -66.14
CA ASN A 429 -51.38 -17.19 -65.39
C ASN A 429 -51.17 -15.96 -66.30
N LEU A 430 -50.66 -16.16 -67.52
CA LEU A 430 -50.50 -15.11 -68.51
C LEU A 430 -51.86 -14.77 -69.13
N LYS A 431 -52.36 -13.56 -68.86
CA LYS A 431 -53.67 -13.07 -69.31
C LYS A 431 -53.51 -11.82 -70.16
N GLY A 432 -54.59 -11.42 -70.83
CA GLY A 432 -54.65 -10.14 -71.52
C GLY A 432 -53.80 -10.08 -72.80
N ARG A 433 -53.15 -8.95 -73.02
CA ARG A 433 -52.42 -8.65 -74.25
C ARG A 433 -51.11 -9.42 -74.35
N LEU A 434 -50.38 -9.60 -73.24
CA LEU A 434 -49.13 -10.35 -73.22
C LEU A 434 -49.33 -11.81 -73.62
N ALA A 435 -50.48 -12.40 -73.31
CA ALA A 435 -50.83 -13.76 -73.72
C ALA A 435 -51.07 -13.92 -75.24
N LYS A 436 -51.54 -12.86 -75.91
CA LYS A 436 -51.88 -12.91 -77.34
C LYS A 436 -50.77 -12.37 -78.24
N ASN A 437 -50.07 -11.32 -77.78
CA ASN A 437 -49.23 -10.49 -78.65
C ASN A 437 -47.74 -10.49 -78.24
N CYS A 438 -47.37 -11.01 -77.07
CA CYS A 438 -45.95 -11.11 -76.71
C CYS A 438 -45.30 -12.27 -77.46
N PHE A 439 -44.18 -12.02 -78.15
CA PHE A 439 -43.40 -13.05 -78.86
C PHE A 439 -42.46 -13.83 -77.93
N GLN A 440 -42.25 -13.36 -76.69
CA GLN A 440 -41.26 -13.89 -75.74
C GLN A 440 -41.90 -14.38 -74.42
N GLN A 441 -43.10 -14.92 -74.48
CA GLN A 441 -43.89 -15.36 -73.31
C GLN A 441 -43.10 -16.31 -72.40
N PHE A 442 -42.48 -17.34 -72.98
CA PHE A 442 -41.69 -18.32 -72.24
C PHE A 442 -40.47 -17.69 -71.57
N LYS A 443 -39.76 -16.80 -72.28
CA LYS A 443 -38.59 -16.10 -71.73
C LYS A 443 -39.00 -15.16 -70.60
N LEU A 444 -40.14 -14.48 -70.72
CA LEU A 444 -40.68 -13.60 -69.68
C LEU A 444 -40.99 -14.37 -68.40
N LEU A 445 -41.75 -15.46 -68.50
CA LEU A 445 -42.11 -16.29 -67.36
C LEU A 445 -40.87 -16.94 -66.72
N ALA A 446 -39.92 -17.41 -67.53
CA ALA A 446 -38.65 -17.96 -67.03
C ALA A 446 -37.83 -16.92 -66.25
N THR A 447 -37.70 -15.69 -66.77
CA THR A 447 -37.00 -14.62 -66.06
C THR A 447 -37.68 -14.28 -64.74
N ILE A 448 -39.01 -14.18 -64.71
CA ILE A 448 -39.77 -13.88 -63.48
C ILE A 448 -39.54 -14.98 -62.45
N ASN A 449 -39.66 -16.26 -62.84
CA ASN A 449 -39.44 -17.39 -61.93
C ASN A 449 -38.00 -17.43 -61.41
N GLN A 450 -37.00 -17.19 -62.26
CA GLN A 450 -35.59 -17.18 -61.85
C GLN A 450 -35.27 -16.03 -60.88
N LEU A 451 -35.81 -14.84 -61.14
CA LEU A 451 -35.63 -13.68 -60.26
C LEU A 451 -36.34 -13.89 -58.92
N PHE A 452 -37.50 -14.53 -58.92
CA PHE A 452 -38.26 -14.81 -57.70
C PHE A 452 -37.61 -15.92 -56.86
N GLU A 453 -37.10 -16.99 -57.47
CA GLU A 453 -36.32 -18.03 -56.79
C GLU A 453 -35.10 -17.44 -56.08
N LYS A 454 -34.36 -16.56 -56.76
CA LYS A 454 -33.25 -15.82 -56.15
C LYS A 454 -33.67 -14.91 -54.99
N CYS A 455 -34.87 -14.33 -55.05
CA CYS A 455 -35.42 -13.51 -53.98
C CYS A 455 -35.78 -14.34 -52.74
N LEU A 456 -36.40 -15.51 -52.95
CA LEU A 456 -36.74 -16.46 -51.88
C LEU A 456 -35.48 -16.95 -51.17
N ASP A 457 -34.44 -17.34 -51.92
CA ASP A 457 -33.16 -17.75 -51.35
C ASP A 457 -32.56 -16.64 -50.47
N ASN A 458 -32.55 -15.40 -50.96
CA ASN A 458 -32.04 -14.26 -50.20
C ASN A 458 -32.82 -14.02 -48.90
N ASN A 459 -34.15 -14.16 -48.91
CA ASN A 459 -34.97 -13.99 -47.71
C ASN A 459 -34.74 -15.12 -46.68
N LEU A 460 -34.59 -16.37 -47.15
CA LEU A 460 -34.22 -17.50 -46.28
C LEU A 460 -32.84 -17.29 -45.66
N TRP A 461 -31.88 -16.75 -46.42
CA TRP A 461 -30.56 -16.37 -45.89
C TRP A 461 -30.64 -15.24 -44.86
N GLN A 462 -31.50 -14.23 -45.06
CA GLN A 462 -31.72 -13.17 -44.07
C GLN A 462 -32.33 -13.69 -42.77
N GLN A 463 -33.33 -14.58 -42.85
CA GLN A 463 -33.92 -15.20 -41.66
C GLN A 463 -32.88 -16.01 -40.87
N LYS A 464 -32.05 -16.81 -41.55
CA LYS A 464 -30.95 -17.54 -40.90
C LYS A 464 -29.93 -16.60 -40.24
N ILE A 465 -29.62 -15.47 -40.87
CA ILE A 465 -28.71 -14.46 -40.30
C ILE A 465 -29.33 -13.83 -39.05
N ASP A 466 -30.61 -13.52 -39.06
CA ASP A 466 -31.30 -12.89 -37.91
C ASP A 466 -31.48 -13.88 -36.74
N GLU A 467 -31.75 -15.16 -37.01
CA GLU A 467 -31.74 -16.23 -36.00
C GLU A 467 -30.35 -16.38 -35.34
N ASN A 468 -29.29 -16.35 -36.15
CA ASN A 468 -27.92 -16.38 -35.65
C ASN A 468 -27.55 -15.14 -34.82
N LYS A 469 -28.04 -13.94 -35.19
CA LYS A 469 -27.84 -12.72 -34.39
C LYS A 469 -28.52 -12.81 -33.03
N ALA A 470 -29.74 -13.33 -32.96
CA ALA A 470 -30.46 -13.51 -31.70
C ALA A 470 -29.77 -14.55 -30.78
N PHE A 471 -29.27 -15.64 -31.36
CA PHE A 471 -28.45 -16.62 -30.66
C PHE A 471 -27.15 -15.99 -30.10
N LEU A 472 -26.40 -15.25 -30.93
CA LEU A 472 -25.18 -14.56 -30.51
C LEU A 472 -25.43 -13.52 -29.41
N ALA A 473 -26.54 -12.78 -29.48
CA ALA A 473 -26.91 -11.80 -28.46
C ALA A 473 -27.16 -12.47 -27.09
N ASN A 474 -27.85 -13.61 -27.06
CA ASN A 474 -28.09 -14.37 -25.83
C ASN A 474 -26.79 -14.94 -25.25
N GLN A 475 -25.87 -15.41 -26.09
CA GLN A 475 -24.57 -15.92 -25.66
C GLN A 475 -23.67 -14.81 -25.09
N LEU A 476 -23.65 -13.62 -25.72
CA LEU A 476 -22.94 -12.44 -25.18
C LEU A 476 -23.56 -11.94 -23.87
N GLN A 477 -24.87 -12.07 -23.70
CA GLN A 477 -25.54 -11.73 -22.44
C GLN A 477 -25.15 -12.71 -21.31
N GLY A 478 -24.97 -14.00 -21.62
CA GLY A 478 -24.40 -14.99 -20.69
C GLY A 478 -23.00 -14.60 -20.22
N VAL A 479 -22.12 -14.22 -21.16
CA VAL A 479 -20.76 -13.72 -20.86
C VAL A 479 -20.79 -12.44 -20.02
N SER A 480 -21.71 -11.51 -20.30
CA SER A 480 -21.90 -10.29 -19.51
C SER A 480 -22.34 -10.56 -18.07
N GLY A 481 -23.24 -11.53 -17.86
CA GLY A 481 -23.67 -11.97 -16.53
C GLY A 481 -22.50 -12.55 -15.73
N ILE A 482 -21.68 -13.36 -16.37
CA ILE A 482 -20.46 -13.92 -15.79
C ILE A 482 -19.50 -12.76 -15.39
N ILE A 483 -19.23 -11.80 -16.29
CA ILE A 483 -18.40 -10.60 -16.00
C ILE A 483 -18.92 -9.78 -14.81
N SER A 484 -20.23 -9.64 -14.64
CA SER A 484 -20.80 -8.91 -13.50
C SER A 484 -20.52 -9.62 -12.16
N SER A 485 -20.52 -10.96 -12.16
CA SER A 485 -20.15 -11.78 -11.01
C SER A 485 -18.64 -11.69 -10.70
N LEU A 486 -17.82 -11.46 -11.72
CA LEU A 486 -16.38 -11.25 -11.56
C LEU A 486 -16.07 -9.88 -10.93
N ALA A 487 -16.72 -8.82 -11.43
CA ALA A 487 -16.57 -7.47 -10.91
C ALA A 487 -17.02 -7.36 -9.43
N THR A 488 -17.95 -8.20 -9.00
CA THR A 488 -18.40 -8.27 -7.60
C THR A 488 -17.42 -9.03 -6.70
N GLN A 489 -16.80 -10.13 -7.16
CA GLN A 489 -15.74 -10.82 -6.41
C GLN A 489 -14.48 -9.97 -6.20
N ILE A 490 -14.12 -9.11 -7.18
CA ILE A 490 -12.94 -8.23 -7.07
C ILE A 490 -13.12 -7.13 -6.00
N ASN A 491 -14.36 -6.72 -5.71
CA ASN A 491 -14.64 -5.66 -4.73
C ASN A 491 -14.61 -6.13 -3.27
N SER A 492 -14.51 -7.43 -3.00
CA SER A 492 -14.35 -7.97 -1.66
C SER A 492 -12.88 -8.27 -1.36
N ASP A 493 -12.37 -7.73 -0.25
CA ASP A 493 -11.15 -8.16 0.47
C ASP A 493 -9.80 -7.44 0.27
N VAL A 494 -9.73 -6.24 -0.31
CA VAL A 494 -8.48 -5.45 -0.27
C VAL A 494 -8.38 -4.66 1.05
N ASN A 495 -7.94 -5.35 2.12
CA ASN A 495 -7.60 -4.71 3.39
C ASN A 495 -6.12 -4.30 3.41
N PHE A 496 -5.84 -3.02 3.16
CA PHE A 496 -4.52 -2.43 3.34
C PHE A 496 -4.14 -2.40 4.83
N LYS A 497 -2.90 -2.79 5.15
CA LYS A 497 -2.36 -2.78 6.52
C LYS A 497 -1.31 -1.69 6.66
N THR A 498 -1.75 -0.43 6.67
CA THR A 498 -0.88 0.76 6.75
C THR A 498 0.04 0.75 7.98
N GLU A 499 -0.41 0.25 9.12
CA GLU A 499 0.43 0.11 10.32
C GLU A 499 1.65 -0.81 10.11
N ILE A 500 1.50 -1.86 9.29
CA ILE A 500 2.56 -2.82 8.99
C ILE A 500 3.50 -2.23 7.93
N ALA A 501 2.95 -1.55 6.93
CA ALA A 501 3.72 -0.83 5.92
C ALA A 501 4.69 0.19 6.55
N GLU A 502 4.23 0.95 7.55
CA GLU A 502 5.06 1.92 8.25
C GLU A 502 6.21 1.24 9.03
N LYS A 503 5.93 0.11 9.69
CA LYS A 503 6.97 -0.69 10.39
C LYS A 503 8.01 -1.22 9.42
N ILE A 504 7.59 -1.70 8.26
CA ILE A 504 8.47 -2.19 7.20
C ILE A 504 9.35 -1.06 6.68
N TYR A 505 8.76 0.10 6.38
CA TYR A 505 9.47 1.30 5.94
C TYR A 505 10.55 1.73 6.95
N GLN A 506 10.20 1.80 8.24
CA GLN A 506 11.17 2.08 9.31
C GLN A 506 12.25 1.00 9.42
N GLY A 507 11.90 -0.27 9.18
CA GLY A 507 12.83 -1.40 9.15
C GLY A 507 13.91 -1.23 8.07
N PHE A 508 13.49 -0.91 6.84
CA PHE A 508 14.40 -0.66 5.73
C PHE A 508 15.35 0.53 5.97
N GLN A 509 14.85 1.62 6.56
CA GLN A 509 15.69 2.77 6.91
C GLN A 509 16.81 2.40 7.91
N ARG A 510 16.59 1.45 8.81
CA ARG A 510 17.62 1.00 9.78
C ARG A 510 18.73 0.20 9.12
N ILE A 511 18.42 -0.54 8.05
CA ILE A 511 19.38 -1.32 7.27
C ILE A 511 20.08 -0.43 6.22
N GLY A 512 19.56 0.78 5.99
CA GLY A 512 20.13 1.75 5.07
C GLY A 512 19.66 1.57 3.64
N ILE A 513 18.54 0.86 3.43
CA ILE A 513 17.91 0.69 2.12
C ILE A 513 16.85 1.80 1.97
N PRO A 514 17.02 2.73 1.01
CA PRO A 514 16.07 3.82 0.80
C PRO A 514 14.86 3.32 0.00
N VAL A 515 13.83 2.91 0.73
CA VAL A 515 12.50 2.59 0.17
C VAL A 515 11.77 3.90 -0.15
N LYS A 516 11.13 3.97 -1.32
CA LYS A 516 10.24 5.08 -1.70
C LYS A 516 8.82 4.79 -1.26
N GLU A 517 8.38 3.55 -1.41
CA GLU A 517 7.02 3.13 -1.09
C GLU A 517 7.00 1.66 -0.66
N ALA A 518 6.14 1.36 0.33
CA ALA A 518 5.83 0.02 0.75
C ALA A 518 4.32 -0.10 0.89
N ALA A 519 3.72 -1.04 0.16
CA ALA A 519 2.30 -1.38 0.27
C ALA A 519 2.18 -2.77 0.88
N VAL A 520 1.26 -2.92 1.83
CA VAL A 520 0.98 -4.19 2.50
C VAL A 520 -0.50 -4.49 2.38
N ILE A 521 -0.80 -5.61 1.72
CA ILE A 521 -2.15 -6.09 1.48
C ILE A 521 -2.31 -7.47 2.10
N THR A 522 -3.56 -7.81 2.42
CA THR A 522 -3.87 -9.16 2.90
C THR A 522 -3.73 -10.13 1.73
N TYR A 523 -3.02 -11.23 1.96
CA TYR A 523 -2.76 -12.25 0.95
C TYR A 523 -3.51 -13.52 1.34
N ASN A 524 -4.74 -13.62 0.86
CA ASN A 524 -5.70 -14.67 1.16
C ASN A 524 -5.77 -14.98 2.67
N GLN A 525 -6.04 -16.23 3.05
CA GLN A 525 -5.93 -16.71 4.44
C GLN A 525 -4.49 -17.02 4.84
N GLN A 526 -3.55 -16.95 3.89
CA GLN A 526 -2.17 -17.38 4.05
C GLN A 526 -1.29 -16.32 4.70
N GLY A 527 -1.60 -15.02 4.66
CA GLY A 527 -0.79 -14.02 5.35
C GLY A 527 -0.89 -12.61 4.75
N LEU A 528 0.26 -11.98 4.54
CA LEU A 528 0.36 -10.64 3.96
C LEU A 528 1.21 -10.72 2.70
N GLU A 529 0.85 -9.93 1.69
CA GLU A 529 1.71 -9.63 0.56
C GLU A 529 2.29 -8.23 0.76
N ILE A 530 3.58 -8.10 0.45
CA ILE A 530 4.34 -6.87 0.66
C ILE A 530 4.97 -6.46 -0.67
N CYS A 531 4.51 -5.34 -1.19
CA CYS A 531 5.03 -4.73 -2.41
C CYS A 531 5.96 -3.57 -2.03
N ILE A 532 7.19 -3.59 -2.54
CA ILE A 532 8.20 -2.58 -2.22
C ILE A 532 8.70 -1.94 -3.50
N ARG A 533 8.76 -0.61 -3.48
CA ARG A 533 9.45 0.21 -4.47
C ARG A 533 10.61 0.91 -3.80
N GLN A 534 11.83 0.60 -4.24
CA GLN A 534 13.06 1.18 -3.71
C GLN A 534 13.94 1.70 -4.85
N HIS A 535 15.00 2.43 -4.49
CA HIS A 535 16.01 2.82 -5.47
C HIS A 535 16.69 1.59 -6.08
N ASN A 536 17.23 1.75 -7.28
CA ASN A 536 17.96 0.71 -7.99
C ASN A 536 19.03 0.07 -7.10
N CYS A 537 18.94 -1.24 -6.89
CA CYS A 537 19.86 -2.00 -6.04
C CYS A 537 21.16 -2.40 -6.77
N GLY A 538 21.35 -2.02 -8.03
CA GLY A 538 22.60 -2.26 -8.76
C GLY A 538 22.99 -3.74 -8.84
N GLN A 539 22.01 -4.64 -8.94
CA GLN A 539 22.20 -6.10 -8.99
C GLN A 539 22.80 -6.73 -7.72
N SER A 540 22.77 -6.05 -6.57
CA SER A 540 23.24 -6.63 -5.31
C SER A 540 22.23 -7.58 -4.64
N TYR A 541 21.13 -7.91 -5.32
CA TYR A 541 20.07 -8.82 -4.87
C TYR A 541 19.54 -8.48 -3.45
N GLU A 542 19.46 -7.18 -3.13
CA GLU A 542 18.99 -6.70 -1.82
C GLU A 542 17.59 -7.21 -1.51
N CYS A 543 16.72 -7.30 -2.52
CA CYS A 543 15.36 -7.83 -2.39
C CYS A 543 15.32 -9.27 -1.84
N GLN A 544 16.26 -10.12 -2.28
CA GLN A 544 16.27 -11.54 -1.92
C GLN A 544 17.02 -11.81 -0.62
N TYR A 545 18.18 -11.17 -0.41
CA TYR A 545 19.04 -11.48 0.73
C TYR A 545 18.84 -10.57 1.94
N LEU A 546 18.43 -9.30 1.74
CA LEU A 546 18.27 -8.33 2.83
C LEU A 546 16.79 -8.09 3.15
N ALA A 547 16.00 -7.75 2.14
CA ALA A 547 14.59 -7.39 2.30
C ALA A 547 13.77 -8.56 2.81
N ALA A 548 13.84 -9.72 2.15
CA ALA A 548 13.12 -10.93 2.56
C ALA A 548 13.49 -11.38 3.98
N ALA A 549 14.79 -11.41 4.31
CA ALA A 549 15.27 -11.79 5.64
C ALA A 549 14.85 -10.80 6.74
N MET A 550 14.88 -9.49 6.44
CA MET A 550 14.44 -8.45 7.38
C MET A 550 12.94 -8.56 7.65
N ILE A 551 12.14 -8.67 6.59
CA ILE A 551 10.69 -8.78 6.70
C ILE A 551 10.30 -10.05 7.42
N SER A 552 10.98 -11.16 7.13
CA SER A 552 10.73 -12.43 7.80
C SER A 552 10.92 -12.32 9.31
N ARG A 553 11.99 -11.62 9.73
CA ARG A 553 12.27 -11.35 11.14
C ARG A 553 11.30 -10.33 11.76
N LEU A 554 10.82 -9.37 10.98
CA LEU A 554 9.91 -8.32 11.45
C LEU A 554 8.51 -8.88 11.71
N LEU A 555 8.06 -9.81 10.87
CA LEU A 555 6.73 -10.41 10.92
C LEU A 555 6.69 -11.79 11.60
N ASP A 556 7.84 -12.31 12.03
CA ASP A 556 7.98 -13.62 12.69
C ASP A 556 7.44 -14.79 11.84
N ARG A 557 7.70 -14.72 10.53
CA ARG A 557 7.30 -15.73 9.54
C ARG A 557 8.24 -15.69 8.35
N GLU A 558 8.49 -16.80 7.67
CA GLU A 558 9.35 -16.79 6.47
C GLU A 558 8.65 -16.19 5.25
N TYR A 559 9.37 -15.33 4.54
CA TYR A 559 8.95 -14.67 3.30
C TYR A 559 9.96 -14.90 2.19
N MET A 560 9.46 -15.06 0.96
CA MET A 560 10.26 -15.19 -0.26
C MET A 560 9.87 -14.14 -1.30
N VAL A 561 10.78 -13.83 -2.21
CA VAL A 561 10.52 -12.92 -3.34
C VAL A 561 9.70 -13.68 -4.39
N TRP A 562 8.51 -13.18 -4.71
CA TRP A 562 7.67 -13.72 -5.77
C TRP A 562 8.07 -13.12 -7.12
N GLU A 563 7.86 -11.82 -7.28
CA GLU A 563 8.16 -11.11 -8.52
C GLU A 563 9.20 -10.02 -8.26
N ARG A 564 10.10 -9.81 -9.22
CA ARG A 564 11.00 -8.66 -9.23
C ARG A 564 11.04 -8.02 -10.60
N LYS A 565 10.87 -6.71 -10.62
CA LYS A 565 11.04 -5.83 -11.77
C LYS A 565 12.33 -5.04 -11.58
N CYS A 566 13.45 -5.74 -11.71
CA CYS A 566 14.79 -5.16 -11.74
C CYS A 566 15.52 -5.73 -12.97
N ARG A 567 15.39 -5.07 -14.12
CA ARG A 567 16.04 -5.53 -15.37
C ARG A 567 17.53 -5.21 -15.36
N GLN A 568 18.32 -6.04 -16.06
CA GLN A 568 19.77 -5.87 -16.24
C GLN A 568 20.18 -4.58 -16.98
N LEU A 569 19.23 -3.88 -17.63
CA LEU A 569 19.45 -2.72 -18.50
C LEU A 569 18.59 -1.50 -18.09
N MET A 570 18.25 -1.35 -16.81
CA MET A 570 17.52 -0.16 -16.35
C MET A 570 18.46 1.05 -16.19
N PRO A 571 18.08 2.25 -16.66
CA PRO A 571 18.78 3.49 -16.33
C PRO A 571 18.92 3.68 -14.81
N GLU A 572 19.96 4.37 -14.35
CA GLU A 572 20.22 4.61 -12.90
C GLU A 572 19.04 5.29 -12.16
N ASN A 573 18.10 5.91 -12.88
CA ASN A 573 16.95 6.62 -12.34
C ASN A 573 15.66 5.78 -12.20
N GLU A 574 15.64 4.52 -12.64
CA GLU A 574 14.45 3.67 -12.47
C GLU A 574 14.44 2.91 -11.14
N ASP A 575 13.25 2.77 -10.56
CA ASP A 575 13.05 2.13 -9.28
C ASP A 575 13.02 0.61 -9.39
N CYS A 576 13.64 -0.06 -8.42
CA CYS A 576 13.50 -1.49 -8.25
C CYS A 576 12.19 -1.79 -7.53
N GLN A 577 11.30 -2.54 -8.20
CA GLN A 577 10.03 -2.99 -7.62
C GLN A 577 10.05 -4.50 -7.42
N PHE A 578 9.60 -4.97 -6.26
CA PHE A 578 9.48 -6.40 -5.98
C PHE A 578 8.35 -6.69 -5.00
N SER A 579 7.84 -7.92 -5.05
CA SER A 579 6.81 -8.43 -4.15
C SER A 579 7.34 -9.59 -3.31
N LEU A 580 6.93 -9.61 -2.05
CA LEU A 580 7.23 -10.65 -1.09
C LEU A 580 5.95 -11.33 -0.63
N ILE A 581 5.97 -12.66 -0.64
CA ILE A 581 4.88 -13.52 -0.19
C ILE A 581 5.41 -14.50 0.88
N PRO A 582 4.54 -15.10 1.71
CA PRO A 582 4.95 -16.15 2.62
C PRO A 582 5.67 -17.30 1.90
N THR A 583 6.70 -17.87 2.52
CA THR A 583 7.39 -19.05 1.96
C THR A 583 6.44 -20.24 1.89
N ARG A 584 6.46 -20.94 0.76
CA ARG A 584 5.63 -22.13 0.48
C ARG A 584 6.25 -23.38 1.11
N ASN A 585 5.41 -24.34 1.49
CA ASN A 585 5.86 -25.58 2.17
C ASN A 585 6.28 -26.67 1.18
N TYR A 586 5.75 -26.64 -0.05
CA TYR A 586 5.94 -27.65 -1.07
C TYR A 586 6.51 -27.02 -2.36
N GLU A 587 7.35 -27.79 -3.05
CA GLU A 587 7.92 -27.45 -4.36
C GLU A 587 7.45 -28.51 -5.37
N ILE A 588 7.08 -28.08 -6.58
CA ILE A 588 6.65 -28.98 -7.66
C ILE A 588 7.73 -29.10 -8.71
N LYS A 589 7.91 -30.33 -9.20
CA LYS A 589 8.78 -30.64 -10.34
C LYS A 589 7.94 -31.29 -11.43
N THR A 590 8.05 -30.78 -12.65
CA THR A 590 7.22 -31.21 -13.77
C THR A 590 8.05 -31.82 -14.90
N SER A 591 7.42 -32.72 -15.65
CA SER A 591 7.95 -33.31 -16.87
C SER A 591 6.78 -33.55 -17.82
N ILE A 592 6.93 -33.17 -19.09
CA ILE A 592 5.88 -33.29 -20.11
C ILE A 592 6.40 -34.17 -21.24
N CYS A 593 5.53 -35.01 -21.80
CA CYS A 593 5.79 -35.76 -23.02
C CYS A 593 4.62 -35.54 -23.99
N LYS A 594 4.92 -35.21 -25.25
CA LYS A 594 3.93 -34.90 -26.29
C LYS A 594 4.28 -35.67 -27.57
N LEU A 595 3.30 -36.34 -28.17
CA LEU A 595 3.48 -37.18 -29.35
C LEU A 595 2.33 -36.95 -30.34
N PRO A 596 2.59 -36.45 -31.56
CA PRO A 596 1.54 -36.25 -32.56
C PRO A 596 1.07 -37.58 -33.15
N LYS A 597 -0.19 -37.63 -33.62
CA LYS A 597 -0.74 -38.77 -34.35
C LYS A 597 0.05 -39.00 -35.65
N ASN A 598 0.44 -40.25 -35.92
CA ASN A 598 1.31 -40.65 -37.04
C ASN A 598 1.05 -39.89 -38.35
N GLY A 599 2.08 -39.18 -38.84
CA GLY A 599 2.07 -38.43 -40.10
C GLY A 599 1.74 -36.95 -39.97
N ASN A 600 1.30 -36.46 -38.80
CA ASN A 600 1.06 -35.04 -38.56
C ASN A 600 2.25 -34.36 -37.89
N GLU A 601 2.49 -33.10 -38.25
CA GLU A 601 3.53 -32.23 -37.67
C GLU A 601 3.11 -31.69 -36.29
N PHE A 602 1.81 -31.52 -36.05
CA PHE A 602 1.24 -30.95 -34.82
C PHE A 602 0.30 -31.96 -34.12
N SER A 603 0.34 -31.97 -32.78
CA SER A 603 -0.61 -32.70 -31.94
C SER A 603 -1.87 -31.89 -31.71
N GLY A 604 -3.02 -32.55 -31.59
CA GLY A 604 -4.28 -31.92 -31.16
C GLY A 604 -4.28 -31.54 -29.68
N ASP A 605 -3.44 -32.19 -28.88
CA ASP A 605 -3.30 -31.97 -27.43
C ASP A 605 -2.38 -30.79 -27.13
N ASN A 606 -2.75 -29.96 -26.16
CA ASN A 606 -1.92 -28.89 -25.61
C ASN A 606 -1.99 -28.88 -24.09
N GLN A 607 -0.94 -28.33 -23.47
CA GLN A 607 -0.79 -28.29 -22.02
C GLN A 607 -0.29 -26.95 -21.53
N GLY A 608 -0.70 -26.58 -20.32
CA GLY A 608 -0.30 -25.37 -19.63
C GLY A 608 0.18 -25.70 -18.21
N LEU A 609 1.29 -25.11 -17.77
CA LEU A 609 1.82 -25.30 -16.42
C LEU A 609 2.22 -23.94 -15.84
N HIS A 610 1.50 -23.48 -14.82
CA HIS A 610 1.72 -22.16 -14.24
C HIS A 610 1.69 -22.18 -12.72
N GLU A 611 2.62 -21.45 -12.09
CA GLU A 611 2.51 -21.11 -10.68
C GLU A 611 1.73 -19.80 -10.55
N LEU A 612 0.64 -19.84 -9.80
CA LEU A 612 -0.16 -18.67 -9.48
C LEU A 612 0.43 -17.95 -8.27
N LYS A 613 0.21 -16.64 -8.26
CA LYS A 613 0.73 -15.75 -7.22
C LYS A 613 0.20 -16.13 -5.85
N GLU A 614 -0.98 -16.73 -5.76
CA GLU A 614 -1.71 -17.19 -4.57
C GLU A 614 -1.07 -18.43 -3.91
N GLY A 615 0.05 -18.91 -4.47
CA GLY A 615 0.75 -20.10 -3.99
C GLY A 615 0.06 -21.39 -4.43
N GLN A 616 -0.64 -21.35 -5.55
CA GLN A 616 -1.21 -22.50 -6.21
C GLN A 616 -0.37 -22.85 -7.44
N PHE A 617 -0.31 -24.12 -7.77
CA PHE A 617 0.25 -24.61 -9.02
C PHE A 617 -0.87 -25.18 -9.88
N VAL A 618 -0.91 -24.76 -11.12
CA VAL A 618 -1.93 -25.11 -12.10
C VAL A 618 -1.29 -25.97 -13.18
N ALA A 619 -1.90 -27.12 -13.45
CA ALA A 619 -1.63 -27.95 -14.61
C ALA A 619 -2.89 -28.10 -15.45
N ILE A 620 -2.79 -27.78 -16.73
CA ILE A 620 -3.86 -27.81 -17.72
C ILE A 620 -3.45 -28.79 -18.82
N LEU A 621 -4.37 -29.66 -19.21
CA LEU A 621 -4.26 -30.46 -20.42
C LEU A 621 -5.57 -30.35 -21.18
N SER A 622 -5.48 -30.10 -22.48
CA SER A 622 -6.63 -29.96 -23.36
C SER A 622 -6.40 -30.75 -24.64
N ASP A 623 -7.35 -31.63 -24.98
CA ASP A 623 -7.41 -32.31 -26.26
C ASP A 623 -8.47 -31.66 -27.15
N GLY A 624 -8.04 -31.15 -28.30
CA GLY A 624 -8.90 -30.49 -29.28
C GLY A 624 -9.57 -31.49 -30.21
N MET A 625 -10.80 -31.19 -30.64
CA MET A 625 -11.57 -32.16 -31.41
C MET A 625 -11.00 -32.34 -32.84
N GLY A 626 -10.77 -33.59 -33.24
CA GLY A 626 -10.31 -33.96 -34.59
C GLY A 626 -8.81 -34.27 -34.65
N HIS A 627 -8.12 -33.81 -35.70
CA HIS A 627 -6.69 -34.06 -35.86
C HIS A 627 -6.01 -32.98 -36.73
N GLY A 628 -4.72 -32.76 -36.48
CA GLY A 628 -3.90 -31.80 -37.22
C GLY A 628 -4.03 -30.38 -36.68
N THR A 629 -3.80 -29.38 -37.54
CA THR A 629 -3.67 -27.97 -37.16
C THR A 629 -4.93 -27.39 -36.52
N LYS A 630 -6.13 -27.78 -36.97
CA LYS A 630 -7.40 -27.29 -36.40
C LYS A 630 -7.56 -27.66 -34.92
N ALA A 631 -7.36 -28.94 -34.59
CA ALA A 631 -7.41 -29.43 -33.20
C ALA A 631 -6.34 -28.77 -32.32
N SER A 632 -5.13 -28.58 -32.86
CA SER A 632 -4.04 -27.88 -32.16
C SER A 632 -4.41 -26.44 -31.82
N VAL A 633 -4.98 -25.68 -32.76
CA VAL A 633 -5.37 -24.28 -32.54
C VAL A 633 -6.49 -24.19 -31.49
N GLU A 634 -7.43 -25.13 -31.51
CA GLU A 634 -8.53 -25.16 -30.55
C GLU A 634 -8.06 -25.41 -29.11
N SER A 635 -7.24 -26.44 -28.89
CA SER A 635 -6.69 -26.75 -27.57
C SER A 635 -5.68 -25.70 -27.09
N GLU A 636 -4.88 -25.13 -27.99
CA GLU A 636 -3.96 -24.03 -27.67
C GLU A 636 -4.73 -22.80 -27.20
N THR A 637 -5.80 -22.43 -27.91
CA THR A 637 -6.65 -21.29 -27.51
C THR A 637 -7.31 -21.55 -26.15
N THR A 638 -7.79 -22.77 -25.93
CA THR A 638 -8.42 -23.20 -24.66
C THR A 638 -7.46 -23.04 -23.49
N VAL A 639 -6.23 -23.56 -23.62
CA VAL A 639 -5.18 -23.45 -22.60
C VAL A 639 -4.81 -21.98 -22.37
N ALA A 640 -4.59 -21.20 -23.43
CA ALA A 640 -4.16 -19.80 -23.33
C ALA A 640 -5.19 -18.90 -22.64
N ILE A 641 -6.49 -19.10 -22.91
CA ILE A 641 -7.55 -18.33 -22.24
C ILE A 641 -7.62 -18.74 -20.76
N LEU A 642 -7.59 -20.04 -20.47
CA LEU A 642 -7.67 -20.55 -19.09
C LEU A 642 -6.49 -20.05 -18.25
N GLU A 643 -5.26 -20.10 -18.78
CA GLU A 643 -4.06 -19.57 -18.14
C GLU A 643 -4.22 -18.08 -17.79
N LYS A 644 -4.63 -17.24 -18.75
CA LYS A 644 -4.82 -15.81 -18.52
C LYS A 644 -5.88 -15.51 -17.46
N LEU A 645 -6.99 -16.26 -17.47
CA LEU A 645 -8.05 -16.07 -16.48
C LEU A 645 -7.54 -16.42 -15.08
N LEU A 646 -6.88 -17.58 -14.92
CA LEU A 646 -6.33 -18.02 -13.63
C LEU A 646 -5.23 -17.08 -13.14
N GLU A 647 -4.33 -16.62 -14.00
CA GLU A 647 -3.29 -15.63 -13.66
C GLU A 647 -3.85 -14.28 -13.20
N SER A 648 -5.05 -13.92 -13.67
CA SER A 648 -5.73 -12.70 -13.23
C SER A 648 -6.44 -12.83 -11.87
N GLY A 649 -6.32 -13.99 -11.22
CA GLY A 649 -6.91 -14.28 -9.90
C GLY A 649 -8.37 -14.72 -9.96
N ILE A 650 -8.83 -15.18 -11.12
CA ILE A 650 -10.20 -15.65 -11.31
C ILE A 650 -10.34 -17.07 -10.77
N ASP A 651 -11.43 -17.32 -10.06
CA ASP A 651 -11.76 -18.64 -9.54
C ASP A 651 -11.78 -19.70 -10.64
N SER A 652 -11.22 -20.88 -10.34
CA SER A 652 -11.03 -21.93 -11.34
C SER A 652 -12.33 -22.49 -11.93
N ASP A 653 -13.40 -22.63 -11.15
CA ASP A 653 -14.71 -23.06 -11.65
C ASP A 653 -15.29 -22.03 -12.63
N PHE A 654 -15.08 -20.77 -12.31
CA PHE A 654 -15.55 -19.65 -13.12
C PHE A 654 -14.74 -19.52 -14.43
N ALA A 655 -13.42 -19.64 -14.35
CA ALA A 655 -12.53 -19.58 -15.51
C ALA A 655 -12.88 -20.66 -16.52
N VAL A 656 -13.15 -21.88 -16.05
CA VAL A 656 -13.57 -23.01 -16.87
C VAL A 656 -14.92 -22.75 -17.57
N LYS A 657 -15.92 -22.20 -16.85
CA LYS A 657 -17.21 -21.82 -17.44
C LYS A 657 -17.03 -20.75 -18.53
N MET A 658 -16.18 -19.76 -18.30
CA MET A 658 -15.89 -18.71 -19.27
C MET A 658 -15.25 -19.25 -20.54
N VAL A 659 -14.26 -20.14 -20.42
CA VAL A 659 -13.63 -20.78 -21.59
C VAL A 659 -14.66 -21.55 -22.40
N ASN A 660 -15.52 -22.34 -21.75
CA ASN A 660 -16.57 -23.08 -22.46
C ASN A 660 -17.54 -22.12 -23.19
N SER A 661 -17.93 -21.01 -22.57
CA SER A 661 -18.78 -19.99 -23.21
C SER A 661 -18.10 -19.31 -24.40
N VAL A 662 -16.79 -19.04 -24.33
CA VAL A 662 -16.04 -18.41 -25.43
C VAL A 662 -15.82 -19.37 -26.59
N LEU A 663 -15.56 -20.65 -26.32
CA LEU A 663 -15.41 -21.67 -27.36
C LEU A 663 -16.74 -21.89 -28.12
N LEU A 664 -17.86 -21.94 -27.42
CA LEU A 664 -19.21 -22.03 -28.01
C LEU A 664 -19.56 -20.85 -28.94
N LEU A 665 -18.96 -19.68 -28.70
CA LEU A 665 -19.16 -18.48 -29.52
C LEU A 665 -18.33 -18.48 -30.81
N ARG A 666 -17.24 -19.27 -30.88
CA ARG A 666 -16.28 -19.24 -31.99
C ARG A 666 -16.69 -20.12 -33.17
N SER A 667 -17.46 -21.18 -32.96
CA SER A 667 -17.76 -22.17 -33.99
C SER A 667 -19.27 -22.26 -34.28
N SER A 668 -19.63 -22.28 -35.56
CA SER A 668 -20.99 -22.60 -36.03
C SER A 668 -21.31 -24.10 -35.96
N GLU A 669 -20.27 -24.93 -35.84
CA GLU A 669 -20.35 -26.36 -35.53
C GLU A 669 -20.01 -26.56 -34.05
N GLU A 670 -20.59 -27.56 -33.38
CA GLU A 670 -20.31 -27.88 -31.97
C GLU A 670 -18.83 -28.24 -31.77
N SER A 671 -17.99 -27.26 -31.42
CA SER A 671 -16.56 -27.45 -31.16
C SER A 671 -16.32 -27.48 -29.66
N PHE A 672 -15.83 -28.61 -29.16
CA PHE A 672 -15.55 -28.81 -27.75
C PHE A 672 -14.10 -29.25 -27.58
N ALA A 673 -13.32 -28.44 -26.87
CA ALA A 673 -12.04 -28.88 -26.33
C ALA A 673 -12.27 -29.51 -24.96
N THR A 674 -11.61 -30.64 -24.70
CA THR A 674 -11.60 -31.22 -23.36
C THR A 674 -10.71 -30.39 -22.44
N VAL A 675 -11.00 -30.36 -21.15
CA VAL A 675 -10.17 -29.67 -20.14
C VAL A 675 -9.94 -30.61 -18.97
N ASP A 676 -8.66 -30.90 -18.70
CA ASP A 676 -8.17 -31.51 -17.46
C ASP A 676 -7.36 -30.46 -16.72
N LEU A 677 -7.90 -29.96 -15.61
CA LEU A 677 -7.28 -28.93 -14.78
C LEU A 677 -6.99 -29.51 -13.40
N ALA A 678 -5.74 -29.39 -12.96
CA ALA A 678 -5.31 -29.70 -11.60
C ALA A 678 -4.78 -28.43 -10.94
N VAL A 679 -5.39 -28.03 -9.82
CA VAL A 679 -4.97 -26.90 -8.99
C VAL A 679 -4.42 -27.44 -7.68
N ILE A 680 -3.16 -27.19 -7.38
CA ILE A 680 -2.44 -27.74 -6.23
C ILE A 680 -2.01 -26.59 -5.32
N ASP A 681 -2.48 -26.58 -4.07
CA ASP A 681 -2.05 -25.62 -3.05
C ASP A 681 -0.65 -25.99 -2.52
N LEU A 682 0.33 -25.11 -2.73
CA LEU A 682 1.74 -25.30 -2.35
C LEU A 682 2.02 -25.07 -0.85
N TYR A 683 1.01 -24.68 -0.07
CA TYR A 683 1.10 -24.57 1.38
C TYR A 683 0.53 -25.80 2.09
N THR A 684 -0.57 -26.36 1.57
CA THR A 684 -1.30 -27.47 2.21
C THR A 684 -1.13 -28.83 1.51
N ALA A 685 -0.65 -28.83 0.26
CA ALA A 685 -0.63 -29.98 -0.65
C ALA A 685 -2.04 -30.54 -0.98
N GLN A 686 -3.09 -29.74 -0.79
CA GLN A 686 -4.42 -30.07 -1.30
C GLN A 686 -4.44 -29.89 -2.82
N ALA A 687 -5.06 -30.83 -3.53
CA ALA A 687 -5.21 -30.78 -4.98
C ALA A 687 -6.69 -30.88 -5.36
N GLU A 688 -7.13 -29.96 -6.20
CA GLU A 688 -8.44 -29.91 -6.81
C GLU A 688 -8.31 -30.32 -8.28
N PHE A 689 -9.21 -31.19 -8.74
CA PHE A 689 -9.22 -31.72 -10.11
C PHE A 689 -10.55 -31.38 -10.77
N ILE A 690 -10.50 -30.60 -11.84
CA ILE A 690 -11.66 -30.19 -12.63
C ILE A 690 -11.56 -30.84 -14.00
N LYS A 691 -12.58 -31.62 -14.37
CA LYS A 691 -12.59 -32.44 -15.58
C LYS A 691 -13.81 -32.13 -16.45
N ILE A 692 -13.56 -31.78 -17.71
CA ILE A 692 -14.58 -31.60 -18.74
C ILE A 692 -14.22 -32.44 -19.94
N GLY A 693 -14.93 -33.54 -20.14
CA GLY A 693 -14.71 -34.46 -21.27
C GLY A 693 -13.32 -35.09 -21.32
N ALA A 694 -12.48 -34.89 -20.31
CA ALA A 694 -11.07 -35.26 -20.32
C ALA A 694 -10.81 -36.71 -19.85
N ALA A 695 -9.62 -37.20 -20.17
CA ALA A 695 -9.16 -38.54 -19.81
C ALA A 695 -8.99 -38.74 -18.29
N ALA A 696 -8.78 -39.99 -17.88
CA ALA A 696 -8.54 -40.36 -16.49
C ALA A 696 -7.17 -39.86 -15.98
N THR A 697 -7.14 -39.29 -14.76
CA THR A 697 -5.90 -38.91 -14.07
C THR A 697 -5.60 -39.91 -12.97
N TYR A 698 -4.31 -40.23 -12.80
CA TYR A 698 -3.84 -41.16 -11.77
C TYR A 698 -2.90 -40.46 -10.80
N ILE A 699 -3.10 -40.71 -9.50
CA ILE A 699 -2.20 -40.27 -8.44
C ILE A 699 -1.45 -41.50 -7.94
N LYS A 700 -0.14 -41.54 -8.14
CA LYS A 700 0.73 -42.59 -7.59
C LYS A 700 1.36 -42.10 -6.29
N ARG A 701 1.14 -42.85 -5.20
CA ARG A 701 1.74 -42.58 -3.88
C ARG A 701 2.32 -43.86 -3.29
N GLY A 702 3.66 -43.92 -3.22
CA GLY A 702 4.40 -45.13 -2.81
C GLY A 702 4.54 -46.09 -3.97
#